data_AF-A0A971JUM3-F1
#
_entry.id   AF-A0A971JUM3-F1
#
_cell.length_a   1.000
_cell.length_b   1.000
_cell.length_c   1.000
_cell.angle_alpha   90.00
_cell.angle_beta   90.00
_cell.angle_gamma   90.00
#
_symmetry.space_group_name_H-M   'P 1'
#
loop_
_entity.id
_entity.type
_entity.pdbx_description
1 polymer ?
#
loop_
_entity_poly.entity_id
_entity_poly.type
_entity_poly.pdbx_seq_one_letter_code
_entity_poly.pdbx_strand_id
1 'polypeptide(L)'
;MSPLDLIRRAPNRAAAADEPSAGDVASSSSPGVGSPSSSSSGGGTLAERVVARTAGLFGGASTRRRFLAKTAVVGSAIAVNPVTYLLKPGTAYGAVCGTCSDGWTAFCCTVNSGKNSCPPNTFVAGWWKADNAAYCGGGPRYIIDCNATCPTQCSCRCAGASCDGRRTCCNQFRYGQCNQHISCYGPVACRVAICITPWQYDAACSTYALTDNRTVQHGAACLKTEHNTAITRKYYALGGPDGFLGILTQTERTSTDGSGRYAIYEGGRIYFKASTGAHEVHGSIFSAWADAGGPGGSYRFPTSDTRDLPGGQGRYQTYEQGNIYAGSAGTYGVPEPHLGVYLAYGGHNVNSALGLPVGPVTRSSDGVALYINFERGRTYRRGSTAVEIHGAIFDKHESLGGVHGNLGHVKSSVLTSGDGRGRYSRFDGGGIYYTATLGAHAVWGAMDIAYVAVGGPASDVGFPTTDRQAVGDGVGDRVRLENGGVYYKASRGAFVVPGELHDRYLDRGGPTGSLGYPTGPATHSGASGFTQPFEGGTLTAPSPYVAFVRAAYQDFLDRAPTTAELSSQADALYLGTKSRATIVRELAYSDGYLTAVVNRFYVDTLGRPGGSGEVSYWIGLLRSGWSVARVAASFYASAEYFSGIGGGTVRSWIADLYPKLLQRSASSTDLDYWEATTASIGRGVVALRLFQSAESRATRVRGLYQDLLGRTPGASDVAYWSPRILTQGDLALAVSLASMAEYYDRAQDRFA
;
A
#
# COMPACT_ATOMS: atom_id res chain seq x y z
N MET A 1 -43.56 16.80 -13.40
CA MET A 1 -43.39 18.16 -12.85
C MET A 1 -42.24 18.20 -11.84
N SER A 2 -41.03 18.32 -12.38
CA SER A 2 -39.65 18.38 -11.85
C SER A 2 -38.95 19.70 -12.12
N PRO A 3 -37.90 20.18 -11.46
CA PRO A 3 -37.15 21.39 -11.89
C PRO A 3 -36.46 21.42 -13.25
N LEU A 4 -36.84 20.55 -14.22
CA LEU A 4 -36.76 20.85 -15.65
C LEU A 4 -38.12 20.81 -16.37
N ASP A 5 -39.10 19.96 -15.97
CA ASP A 5 -40.54 20.22 -16.26
C ASP A 5 -41.00 21.54 -15.57
N LEU A 6 -40.15 22.05 -14.69
CA LEU A 6 -40.25 23.13 -13.75
C LEU A 6 -39.02 24.09 -13.93
N ILE A 7 -38.16 23.90 -14.93
CA ILE A 7 -37.67 25.03 -15.76
C ILE A 7 -38.61 25.23 -16.97
N ARG A 8 -39.56 24.30 -17.12
CA ARG A 8 -40.85 24.48 -17.76
C ARG A 8 -41.99 24.81 -16.74
N ARG A 9 -41.67 25.32 -15.50
CA ARG A 9 -42.57 25.79 -14.36
C ARG A 9 -41.99 26.42 -13.01
N ALA A 10 -41.19 25.74 -12.16
CA ALA A 10 -40.87 25.95 -10.70
C ALA A 10 -39.71 25.12 -9.94
N PRO A 11 -38.51 25.65 -9.54
CA PRO A 11 -37.41 24.96 -8.75
C PRO A 11 -37.57 24.67 -7.19
N ASN A 12 -36.61 24.55 -6.21
CA ASN A 12 -35.16 24.92 -6.04
C ASN A 12 -34.52 25.37 -4.63
N ARG A 13 -34.28 24.55 -3.56
CA ARG A 13 -33.05 24.55 -2.62
C ARG A 13 -33.02 25.05 -1.12
N ALA A 14 -32.56 24.21 -0.16
CA ALA A 14 -31.92 24.49 1.18
C ALA A 14 -32.70 25.31 2.28
N ALA A 15 -32.23 25.70 3.51
CA ALA A 15 -30.90 25.71 4.23
C ALA A 15 -31.01 25.81 5.81
N ALA A 16 -29.86 26.06 6.54
CA ALA A 16 -29.66 26.48 7.97
C ALA A 16 -29.74 25.41 9.12
N ALA A 17 -28.98 25.44 10.25
CA ALA A 17 -27.78 26.18 10.78
C ALA A 17 -27.05 25.29 11.85
N ASP A 18 -26.22 25.64 12.86
CA ASP A 18 -25.72 26.89 13.52
C ASP A 18 -24.43 26.66 14.41
N GLU A 19 -23.95 27.63 15.21
CA GLU A 19 -22.71 27.67 16.08
C GLU A 19 -23.00 27.54 17.64
N PRO A 20 -22.12 27.79 18.69
CA PRO A 20 -20.75 28.37 18.78
C PRO A 20 -19.73 27.80 19.84
N SER A 21 -18.76 28.64 20.27
CA SER A 21 -17.47 28.44 21.01
C SER A 21 -17.57 28.41 22.57
N ALA A 22 -16.53 28.48 23.45
CA ALA A 22 -15.07 28.80 23.43
C ALA A 22 -14.35 28.26 24.71
N GLY A 23 -13.04 28.51 24.93
CA GLY A 23 -12.42 28.53 26.29
C GLY A 23 -10.98 27.99 26.46
N ASP A 24 -10.04 28.84 26.90
CA ASP A 24 -8.57 28.72 26.76
C ASP A 24 -7.76 28.42 28.08
N VAL A 25 -6.44 28.21 27.95
CA VAL A 25 -5.32 28.44 28.92
C VAL A 25 -4.87 27.41 30.01
N ALA A 26 -3.53 27.32 30.14
CA ALA A 26 -2.65 26.34 30.82
C ALA A 26 -2.26 26.57 32.31
N SER A 27 -1.49 25.63 32.91
CA SER A 27 -0.20 25.89 33.63
C SER A 27 0.42 24.62 34.29
N SER A 28 1.48 24.75 35.12
CA SER A 28 2.52 23.72 35.39
C SER A 28 2.97 23.60 36.87
N SER A 29 3.63 22.49 37.29
CA SER A 29 4.71 22.49 38.33
C SER A 29 5.38 21.10 38.61
N SER A 30 6.49 21.12 39.37
CA SER A 30 7.32 20.03 39.97
C SER A 30 8.07 20.67 41.19
N PRO A 31 9.11 20.12 41.90
CA PRO A 31 9.82 18.81 41.87
C PRO A 31 10.10 18.23 43.32
N GLY A 32 11.13 17.37 43.53
CA GLY A 32 11.62 16.97 44.88
C GLY A 32 12.88 16.06 44.94
N VAL A 33 13.73 16.19 45.99
CA VAL A 33 15.06 15.54 46.24
C VAL A 33 15.35 15.54 47.77
N GLY A 34 16.17 14.70 48.45
CA GLY A 34 16.98 13.49 48.12
C GLY A 34 18.32 13.38 48.91
N SER A 35 18.95 12.18 49.01
CA SER A 35 20.30 11.90 49.61
C SER A 35 20.48 12.05 51.15
N PRO A 36 21.61 11.66 51.82
CA PRO A 36 22.52 10.49 51.69
C PRO A 36 23.01 9.84 53.06
N SER A 37 24.02 8.93 53.00
CA SER A 37 25.12 8.65 54.00
C SER A 37 24.83 8.00 55.39
N SER A 38 25.81 7.54 56.21
CA SER A 38 27.01 6.67 55.99
C SER A 38 27.74 6.23 57.30
N SER A 39 28.32 5.01 57.35
CA SER A 39 29.43 4.55 58.25
C SER A 39 29.14 4.48 59.79
N SER A 40 29.97 3.93 60.71
CA SER A 40 31.31 3.27 60.68
C SER A 40 31.51 2.29 61.88
N SER A 41 32.51 1.40 61.82
CA SER A 41 33.34 0.82 62.94
C SER A 41 32.69 0.16 64.19
N GLY A 42 33.26 -0.87 64.83
CA GLY A 42 34.48 -1.64 64.56
C GLY A 42 35.07 -2.32 65.82
N GLY A 43 35.69 -3.50 65.68
CA GLY A 43 36.37 -4.24 66.76
C GLY A 43 36.31 -5.76 66.56
N GLY A 44 37.38 -6.51 66.81
CA GLY A 44 37.36 -7.97 66.62
C GLY A 44 38.71 -8.67 66.74
N THR A 45 38.72 -10.00 66.57
CA THR A 45 39.93 -10.85 66.55
C THR A 45 39.89 -11.85 65.39
N LEU A 46 40.91 -11.81 64.54
CA LEU A 46 41.26 -12.86 63.56
C LEU A 46 42.68 -12.59 63.01
N ALA A 47 43.02 -11.31 62.84
CA ALA A 47 44.30 -10.83 62.32
C ALA A 47 45.52 -11.45 63.01
N GLU A 48 45.51 -11.58 64.33
CA GLU A 48 46.61 -12.21 65.11
C GLU A 48 46.85 -13.67 64.69
N ARG A 49 45.78 -14.42 64.40
CA ARG A 49 45.86 -15.81 63.92
C ARG A 49 46.31 -15.90 62.46
N VAL A 50 46.07 -14.85 61.66
CA VAL A 50 46.59 -14.72 60.29
C VAL A 50 48.10 -14.41 60.31
N VAL A 51 48.55 -13.48 61.16
CA VAL A 51 49.96 -13.10 61.30
C VAL A 51 50.85 -14.31 61.62
N ALA A 52 50.41 -15.18 62.53
CA ALA A 52 51.15 -16.39 62.90
C ALA A 52 51.39 -17.35 61.71
N ARG A 53 50.51 -17.39 60.70
CA ARG A 53 50.69 -18.22 59.49
C ARG A 53 51.35 -17.50 58.32
N THR A 54 51.36 -16.17 58.27
CA THR A 54 52.05 -15.43 57.19
C THR A 54 53.55 -15.26 57.44
N ALA A 55 54.00 -15.30 58.70
CA ALA A 55 55.42 -15.13 59.06
C ALA A 55 56.39 -16.09 58.33
N GLY A 56 55.97 -17.33 58.06
CA GLY A 56 56.81 -18.36 57.41
C GLY A 56 57.09 -18.15 55.91
N LEU A 57 56.60 -17.07 55.28
CA LEU A 57 56.70 -16.86 53.82
C LEU A 57 57.64 -15.72 53.38
N PHE A 58 58.32 -15.06 54.32
CA PHE A 58 59.19 -13.90 54.03
C PHE A 58 60.68 -14.24 53.82
N GLY A 59 61.06 -15.52 53.89
CA GLY A 59 62.42 -16.00 53.62
C GLY A 59 62.78 -15.97 52.13
N GLY A 60 63.15 -14.80 51.59
CA GLY A 60 63.77 -14.67 50.27
C GLY A 60 63.29 -13.48 49.45
N ALA A 61 64.20 -12.86 48.68
CA ALA A 61 63.92 -11.69 47.86
C ALA A 61 62.81 -11.98 46.82
N SER A 62 61.74 -11.18 46.84
CA SER A 62 60.64 -11.32 45.88
C SER A 62 60.11 -9.98 45.38
N THR A 63 59.83 -9.90 44.08
CA THR A 63 59.36 -8.66 43.43
C THR A 63 57.92 -8.34 43.82
N ARG A 64 57.58 -7.04 43.82
CA ARG A 64 56.24 -6.52 44.17
C ARG A 64 55.08 -7.27 43.48
N ARG A 65 55.25 -7.68 42.21
CA ARG A 65 54.27 -8.46 41.44
C ARG A 65 54.12 -9.91 41.91
N ARG A 66 55.22 -10.59 42.29
CA ARG A 66 55.19 -11.95 42.89
C ARG A 66 54.65 -11.93 44.32
N PHE A 67 54.95 -10.89 45.09
CA PHE A 67 54.35 -10.67 46.42
C PHE A 67 52.83 -10.55 46.32
N LEU A 68 52.33 -9.60 45.51
CA LEU A 68 50.89 -9.38 45.30
C LEU A 68 50.17 -10.64 44.77
N ALA A 69 50.79 -11.41 43.87
CA ALA A 69 50.18 -12.67 43.40
C ALA A 69 50.07 -13.72 44.52
N LYS A 70 51.08 -13.84 45.40
CA LYS A 70 51.04 -14.76 46.55
C LYS A 70 49.99 -14.33 47.58
N THR A 71 49.92 -13.05 47.94
CA THR A 71 48.90 -12.55 48.89
C THR A 71 47.49 -12.61 48.31
N ALA A 72 47.31 -12.39 46.99
CA ALA A 72 46.02 -12.58 46.34
C ALA A 72 45.52 -14.04 46.44
N VAL A 73 46.35 -15.04 46.10
CA VAL A 73 45.97 -16.46 46.19
C VAL A 73 45.67 -16.89 47.63
N VAL A 74 46.44 -16.41 48.61
CA VAL A 74 46.15 -16.66 50.05
C VAL A 74 44.85 -15.97 50.50
N GLY A 75 44.60 -14.74 50.04
CA GLY A 75 43.35 -14.03 50.30
C GLY A 75 42.13 -14.76 49.70
N SER A 76 42.24 -15.25 48.47
CA SER A 76 41.20 -16.08 47.84
C SER A 76 40.99 -17.41 48.58
N ALA A 77 42.05 -18.07 49.07
CA ALA A 77 41.91 -19.31 49.85
C ALA A 77 41.13 -19.07 51.15
N ILE A 78 41.42 -17.98 51.86
CA ILE A 78 40.70 -17.57 53.08
C ILE A 78 39.26 -17.14 52.77
N ALA A 79 39.01 -16.48 51.63
CA ALA A 79 37.66 -16.04 51.26
C ALA A 79 36.76 -17.18 50.75
N VAL A 80 37.32 -18.17 50.04
CA VAL A 80 36.55 -19.25 49.38
C VAL A 80 36.38 -20.48 50.26
N ASN A 81 37.38 -20.85 51.06
CA ASN A 81 37.29 -22.01 51.95
C ASN A 81 38.11 -21.83 53.26
N PRO A 82 37.73 -20.86 54.12
CA PRO A 82 38.50 -20.47 55.30
C PRO A 82 38.76 -21.64 56.24
N VAL A 83 37.72 -22.43 56.55
CA VAL A 83 37.79 -23.52 57.53
C VAL A 83 38.74 -24.61 57.06
N THR A 84 38.70 -25.02 55.79
CA THR A 84 39.56 -26.09 55.28
C THR A 84 41.01 -25.62 55.18
N TYR A 85 41.25 -24.39 54.69
CA TYR A 85 42.60 -23.81 54.60
C TYR A 85 43.24 -23.56 55.98
N LEU A 86 42.43 -23.23 56.99
CA LEU A 86 42.92 -23.06 58.37
C LEU A 86 43.13 -24.40 59.09
N LEU A 87 42.29 -25.41 58.88
CA LEU A 87 42.33 -26.64 59.70
C LEU A 87 43.02 -27.86 59.05
N LYS A 88 43.25 -27.87 57.73
CA LYS A 88 43.98 -28.98 57.05
C LYS A 88 45.31 -28.51 56.46
N PRO A 89 46.38 -29.34 56.47
CA PRO A 89 47.62 -29.03 55.76
C PRO A 89 47.39 -29.07 54.25
N GLY A 90 47.75 -28.00 53.55
CA GLY A 90 47.59 -27.86 52.10
C GLY A 90 48.07 -26.50 51.60
N THR A 91 48.19 -26.34 50.28
CA THR A 91 48.58 -25.06 49.68
C THR A 91 47.36 -24.16 49.48
N ALA A 92 47.56 -22.83 49.52
CA ALA A 92 46.51 -21.87 49.20
C ALA A 92 45.95 -22.07 47.78
N TYR A 93 46.79 -22.50 46.83
CA TYR A 93 46.36 -22.83 45.47
C TYR A 93 45.44 -24.07 45.45
N GLY A 94 45.78 -25.13 46.18
CA GLY A 94 44.93 -26.31 46.34
C GLY A 94 43.59 -25.99 47.01
N ALA A 95 43.57 -25.08 47.99
CA ALA A 95 42.33 -24.63 48.65
C ALA A 95 41.41 -23.76 47.77
N VAL A 96 41.91 -23.22 46.65
CA VAL A 96 41.15 -22.41 45.68
C VAL A 96 40.75 -23.20 44.44
N CYS A 97 41.64 -24.07 43.93
CA CYS A 97 41.45 -24.78 42.66
C CYS A 97 41.00 -26.24 42.81
N GLY A 98 41.20 -26.85 43.98
CA GLY A 98 40.86 -28.24 44.25
C GLY A 98 41.77 -29.28 43.58
N THR A 99 41.47 -30.57 43.82
CA THR A 99 42.17 -31.73 43.23
C THR A 99 41.20 -32.66 42.50
N CYS A 100 41.68 -33.65 41.73
CA CYS A 100 40.78 -34.67 41.12
C CYS A 100 39.97 -35.47 42.17
N SER A 101 40.35 -35.43 43.45
CA SER A 101 39.63 -36.03 44.57
C SER A 101 38.31 -35.31 44.89
N ASP A 102 38.16 -34.05 44.48
CA ASP A 102 37.16 -33.10 45.04
C ASP A 102 35.75 -33.27 44.43
N GLY A 103 35.57 -34.22 43.51
CA GLY A 103 34.26 -34.79 43.19
C GLY A 103 33.49 -34.20 41.98
N TRP A 104 33.91 -33.06 41.44
CA TRP A 104 33.19 -32.35 40.38
C TRP A 104 33.20 -33.06 39.02
N THR A 105 32.01 -33.32 38.44
CA THR A 105 31.89 -33.85 37.08
C THR A 105 32.34 -32.84 36.02
N ALA A 106 33.00 -33.30 34.95
CA ALA A 106 33.41 -32.51 33.79
C ALA A 106 32.24 -31.98 32.96
N PHE A 107 32.43 -30.84 32.27
CA PHE A 107 31.49 -30.35 31.25
C PHE A 107 31.79 -30.99 29.89
N CYS A 108 30.78 -31.21 29.06
CA CYS A 108 30.95 -31.94 27.81
C CYS A 108 31.92 -31.24 26.86
N CYS A 109 31.98 -29.91 26.84
CA CYS A 109 32.96 -29.21 26.02
C CYS A 109 34.44 -29.50 26.38
N THR A 110 34.75 -30.00 27.59
CA THR A 110 36.12 -30.40 27.96
C THR A 110 36.47 -31.85 27.59
N VAL A 111 35.51 -32.66 27.12
CA VAL A 111 35.72 -34.08 26.75
C VAL A 111 35.14 -34.49 25.38
N ASN A 112 34.26 -33.68 24.79
CA ASN A 112 33.58 -33.88 23.51
C ASN A 112 34.12 -32.91 22.44
N SER A 113 35.46 -32.76 22.35
CA SER A 113 36.14 -31.90 21.36
C SER A 113 35.59 -30.47 21.27
N GLY A 114 35.37 -29.80 22.40
CA GLY A 114 34.79 -28.45 22.47
C GLY A 114 33.26 -28.39 22.45
N LYS A 115 32.56 -29.45 22.03
CA LYS A 115 31.09 -29.47 21.92
C LYS A 115 30.42 -29.54 23.30
N ASN A 116 29.61 -28.55 23.62
CA ASN A 116 28.74 -28.55 24.81
C ASN A 116 27.40 -29.26 24.52
N SER A 117 27.50 -30.53 24.12
CA SER A 117 26.38 -31.45 23.90
C SER A 117 26.78 -32.86 24.37
N CYS A 118 25.82 -33.76 24.58
CA CYS A 118 26.13 -35.13 25.00
C CYS A 118 26.97 -35.87 23.92
N PRO A 119 28.08 -36.53 24.28
CA PRO A 119 28.89 -37.30 23.34
C PRO A 119 28.21 -38.63 22.93
N PRO A 120 28.67 -39.29 21.85
CA PRO A 120 28.21 -40.62 21.46
C PRO A 120 28.27 -41.63 22.61
N ASN A 121 27.35 -42.60 22.60
CA ASN A 121 27.15 -43.60 23.66
C ASN A 121 26.79 -42.98 25.04
N THR A 122 26.19 -41.78 25.04
CA THR A 122 25.60 -41.15 26.22
C THR A 122 24.24 -40.55 25.88
N PHE A 123 23.39 -40.37 26.89
CA PHE A 123 22.06 -39.77 26.73
C PHE A 123 21.73 -38.81 27.88
N VAL A 124 20.77 -37.92 27.65
CA VAL A 124 20.27 -36.95 28.63
C VAL A 124 19.42 -37.68 29.67
N ALA A 125 20.01 -37.99 30.84
CA ALA A 125 19.33 -38.79 31.86
C ALA A 125 18.73 -37.94 32.99
N GLY A 126 19.26 -36.74 33.22
CA GLY A 126 18.89 -35.87 34.33
C GLY A 126 19.33 -34.42 34.14
N TRP A 127 18.80 -33.52 34.97
CA TRP A 127 19.07 -32.08 34.96
C TRP A 127 18.74 -31.40 36.30
N TRP A 128 19.24 -30.17 36.49
CA TRP A 128 18.75 -29.24 37.51
C TRP A 128 18.97 -27.77 37.08
N LYS A 129 18.31 -26.85 37.79
CA LYS A 129 18.32 -25.39 37.58
C LYS A 129 19.33 -24.70 38.50
N ALA A 130 19.92 -23.60 38.04
CA ALA A 130 20.68 -22.66 38.85
C ALA A 130 20.33 -21.22 38.45
N ASP A 131 19.71 -20.48 39.36
CA ASP A 131 19.27 -19.10 39.15
C ASP A 131 20.42 -18.08 39.26
N ASN A 132 20.22 -16.89 38.68
CA ASN A 132 21.17 -15.76 38.70
C ASN A 132 22.53 -16.09 38.05
N ALA A 133 22.55 -16.86 36.96
CA ALA A 133 23.78 -17.31 36.33
C ALA A 133 24.39 -16.25 35.40
N ALA A 134 25.60 -15.80 35.73
CA ALA A 134 26.38 -14.90 34.86
C ALA A 134 26.59 -15.47 33.44
N TYR A 135 26.74 -16.80 33.32
CA TYR A 135 26.78 -17.54 32.05
C TYR A 135 25.53 -17.34 31.17
N CYS A 136 24.37 -17.10 31.78
CA CYS A 136 23.10 -16.82 31.12
C CYS A 136 22.66 -15.35 31.26
N GLY A 137 23.62 -14.43 31.44
CA GLY A 137 23.34 -12.99 31.52
C GLY A 137 22.53 -12.56 32.76
N GLY A 138 22.60 -13.35 33.84
CA GLY A 138 21.76 -13.19 35.03
C GLY A 138 20.46 -14.01 35.01
N GLY A 139 20.10 -14.61 33.86
CA GLY A 139 18.98 -15.54 33.76
C GLY A 139 19.25 -16.90 34.43
N PRO A 140 18.23 -17.77 34.51
CA PRO A 140 18.39 -19.14 34.96
C PRO A 140 19.24 -19.95 33.98
N ARG A 141 20.13 -20.76 34.52
CA ARG A 141 20.93 -21.75 33.80
C ARG A 141 20.41 -23.14 34.13
N TYR A 142 20.54 -24.05 33.18
CA TYR A 142 20.23 -25.46 33.38
C TYR A 142 21.49 -26.28 33.12
N ILE A 143 21.77 -27.21 34.03
CA ILE A 143 22.85 -28.19 33.90
C ILE A 143 22.19 -29.54 33.64
N ILE A 144 22.68 -30.25 32.64
CA ILE A 144 22.17 -31.55 32.19
C ILE A 144 23.26 -32.59 32.36
N ASP A 145 22.95 -33.73 32.97
CA ASP A 145 23.83 -34.89 33.10
C ASP A 145 23.67 -35.82 31.88
N CYS A 146 24.77 -36.03 31.14
CA CYS A 146 24.86 -37.02 30.07
C CYS A 146 25.42 -38.33 30.63
N ASN A 147 24.57 -39.34 30.81
CA ASN A 147 24.95 -40.65 31.35
C ASN A 147 25.31 -41.63 30.23
N ALA A 148 26.30 -42.48 30.46
CA ALA A 148 26.68 -43.52 29.50
C ALA A 148 25.56 -44.55 29.26
N THR A 149 25.44 -45.04 28.03
CA THR A 149 24.55 -46.16 27.68
C THR A 149 25.17 -47.51 28.06
N CYS A 150 24.33 -48.43 28.51
CA CYS A 150 24.73 -49.83 28.72
C CYS A 150 24.93 -50.55 27.37
N PRO A 151 25.86 -51.52 27.26
CA PRO A 151 26.75 -52.05 28.31
C PRO A 151 28.07 -51.27 28.47
N THR A 152 28.35 -50.28 27.62
CA THR A 152 29.61 -49.50 27.57
C THR A 152 29.78 -48.52 28.73
N GLN A 153 29.92 -49.05 29.94
CA GLN A 153 30.26 -48.25 31.12
C GLN A 153 31.70 -47.75 31.05
N CYS A 154 31.87 -46.43 31.04
CA CYS A 154 33.18 -45.79 31.08
C CYS A 154 33.74 -45.76 32.51
N SER A 155 35.07 -45.91 32.65
CA SER A 155 35.74 -45.90 33.96
C SER A 155 36.04 -44.48 34.46
N CYS A 156 35.96 -44.32 35.79
CA CYS A 156 36.23 -43.09 36.51
C CYS A 156 37.67 -42.58 36.26
N ARG A 157 37.81 -41.33 35.77
CA ARG A 157 39.12 -40.70 35.50
C ARG A 157 39.06 -39.17 35.52
N CYS A 158 40.20 -38.50 35.66
CA CYS A 158 40.31 -37.05 35.41
C CYS A 158 40.04 -36.74 33.93
N ALA A 159 39.42 -35.60 33.63
CA ALA A 159 39.10 -35.17 32.27
C ALA A 159 40.25 -34.39 31.60
N GLY A 160 40.57 -34.74 30.35
CA GLY A 160 41.30 -33.85 29.42
C GLY A 160 42.75 -33.48 29.74
N ALA A 161 43.40 -34.13 30.73
CA ALA A 161 44.79 -33.90 31.11
C ALA A 161 45.16 -32.42 31.41
N SER A 162 44.20 -31.62 31.86
CA SER A 162 44.38 -30.19 32.14
C SER A 162 43.94 -29.81 33.56
N CYS A 163 44.31 -28.62 34.02
CA CYS A 163 44.10 -28.15 35.40
C CYS A 163 42.64 -27.82 35.77
N ASP A 164 41.65 -28.28 34.99
CA ASP A 164 40.22 -28.10 35.26
C ASP A 164 39.71 -28.99 36.41
N GLY A 165 40.55 -29.90 36.94
CA GLY A 165 40.35 -30.66 38.19
C GLY A 165 39.20 -31.67 38.20
N ARG A 166 38.46 -31.79 37.09
CA ARG A 166 37.18 -32.49 37.03
C ARG A 166 37.29 -33.95 36.62
N ARG A 167 36.33 -34.73 37.10
CA ARG A 167 36.22 -36.16 36.87
C ARG A 167 35.14 -36.51 35.85
N THR A 168 35.36 -37.55 35.04
CA THR A 168 34.39 -38.12 34.10
C THR A 168 34.11 -39.57 34.51
N CYS A 169 32.86 -40.01 34.38
CA CYS A 169 32.42 -41.38 34.66
C CYS A 169 32.60 -41.87 36.11
N CYS A 170 32.62 -40.97 37.10
CA CYS A 170 32.78 -41.28 38.52
C CYS A 170 31.52 -41.09 39.38
N ASN A 171 30.46 -40.56 38.80
CA ASN A 171 29.20 -40.25 39.47
C ASN A 171 28.10 -41.04 38.76
N GLN A 172 27.44 -41.99 39.43
CA GLN A 172 26.32 -42.74 38.85
C GLN A 172 25.03 -42.43 39.62
N PHE A 173 24.31 -41.43 39.14
CA PHE A 173 22.99 -41.05 39.62
C PHE A 173 22.17 -40.49 38.46
N ARG A 174 20.89 -40.25 38.72
CA ARG A 174 19.92 -39.67 37.80
C ARG A 174 19.12 -38.60 38.55
N TYR A 175 19.49 -37.34 38.38
CA TYR A 175 18.92 -36.22 39.13
C TYR A 175 17.99 -35.42 38.24
N GLY A 176 16.74 -35.16 38.64
CA GLY A 176 15.72 -34.70 37.68
C GLY A 176 15.32 -35.80 36.68
N GLN A 177 14.28 -35.56 35.89
CA GLN A 177 13.56 -36.63 35.17
C GLN A 177 13.64 -36.46 33.64
N CYS A 178 14.72 -36.94 33.00
CA CYS A 178 14.79 -37.05 31.53
C CYS A 178 14.87 -38.50 31.05
N ASN A 179 14.26 -38.83 29.90
CA ASN A 179 14.36 -40.14 29.23
C ASN A 179 14.03 -41.35 30.12
N GLN A 180 13.06 -41.24 31.04
CA GLN A 180 12.82 -42.24 32.09
C GLN A 180 12.48 -43.65 31.61
N HIS A 181 12.07 -43.80 30.34
CA HIS A 181 11.87 -45.09 29.69
C HIS A 181 13.18 -45.92 29.57
N ILE A 182 14.35 -45.28 29.62
CA ILE A 182 15.65 -45.97 29.62
C ILE A 182 15.95 -46.48 31.04
N SER A 183 15.87 -47.80 31.22
CA SER A 183 16.03 -48.50 32.50
C SER A 183 17.49 -48.71 32.93
N CYS A 184 18.41 -48.93 31.99
CA CYS A 184 19.83 -49.13 32.27
C CYS A 184 20.64 -47.87 31.94
N TYR A 185 21.31 -47.30 32.94
CA TYR A 185 22.17 -46.12 32.78
C TYR A 185 23.51 -46.30 33.50
N GLY A 186 24.60 -45.94 32.81
CA GLY A 186 25.94 -45.87 33.37
C GLY A 186 26.21 -44.55 34.11
N PRO A 187 27.46 -44.30 34.52
CA PRO A 187 27.84 -43.06 35.18
C PRO A 187 27.74 -41.85 34.24
N VAL A 188 27.64 -40.66 34.82
CA VAL A 188 27.69 -39.37 34.13
C VAL A 188 29.05 -39.21 33.47
N ALA A 189 29.08 -39.24 32.14
CA ALA A 189 30.27 -38.99 31.35
C ALA A 189 30.65 -37.50 31.39
N CYS A 190 29.67 -36.62 31.19
CA CYS A 190 29.88 -35.17 31.25
C CYS A 190 28.57 -34.41 31.46
N ARG A 191 28.69 -33.08 31.63
CA ARG A 191 27.59 -32.15 31.83
C ARG A 191 27.43 -31.17 30.68
N VAL A 192 26.21 -30.98 30.20
CA VAL A 192 25.85 -29.89 29.30
C VAL A 192 25.38 -28.69 30.12
N ALA A 193 25.68 -27.47 29.66
CA ALA A 193 25.21 -26.23 30.28
C ALA A 193 24.45 -25.38 29.26
N ILE A 194 23.18 -25.05 29.55
CA ILE A 194 22.32 -24.26 28.64
C ILE A 194 21.59 -23.14 29.38
N CYS A 195 21.07 -22.19 28.59
CA CYS A 195 20.24 -21.07 29.05
C CYS A 195 18.79 -21.12 28.52
N ILE A 196 18.45 -22.16 27.74
CA ILE A 196 17.07 -22.55 27.41
C ILE A 196 16.61 -23.64 28.37
N THR A 197 15.30 -23.87 28.48
CA THR A 197 14.80 -24.89 29.42
C THR A 197 15.14 -26.32 28.94
N PRO A 198 15.29 -27.31 29.84
CA PRO A 198 15.67 -28.68 29.48
C PRO A 198 14.71 -29.35 28.50
N TRP A 199 13.40 -29.11 28.65
CA TRP A 199 12.36 -29.63 27.76
C TRP A 199 12.29 -28.93 26.38
N GLN A 200 13.05 -27.84 26.19
CA GLN A 200 13.35 -27.24 24.88
C GLN A 200 14.68 -27.73 24.29
N TYR A 201 15.42 -28.57 25.01
CA TYR A 201 16.70 -29.16 24.59
C TYR A 201 16.58 -30.67 24.36
N ASP A 202 15.75 -31.36 25.14
CA ASP A 202 15.33 -32.75 24.96
C ASP A 202 13.86 -32.87 25.44
N ALA A 203 12.94 -33.22 24.54
CA ALA A 203 11.51 -33.30 24.83
C ALA A 203 11.13 -34.39 25.86
N ALA A 204 12.02 -35.36 26.13
CA ALA A 204 11.82 -36.37 27.16
C ALA A 204 12.20 -35.90 28.57
N CYS A 205 12.57 -34.62 28.75
CA CYS A 205 12.81 -34.00 30.06
C CYS A 205 11.55 -33.43 30.71
N SER A 206 11.38 -33.65 32.01
CA SER A 206 10.32 -33.09 32.83
C SER A 206 10.36 -31.57 32.93
N THR A 207 9.19 -30.94 33.07
CA THR A 207 9.05 -29.52 33.43
C THR A 207 9.29 -29.21 34.91
N TYR A 208 9.17 -30.22 35.79
CA TYR A 208 9.41 -30.06 37.23
C TYR A 208 10.89 -29.77 37.52
N ALA A 209 11.16 -28.61 38.13
CA ALA A 209 12.51 -28.10 38.36
C ALA A 209 13.00 -28.34 39.79
N LEU A 210 14.15 -29.01 39.92
CA LEU A 210 14.99 -28.95 41.13
C LEU A 210 16.04 -27.86 40.95
N THR A 211 16.27 -27.02 41.96
CA THR A 211 17.22 -25.90 41.90
C THR A 211 18.41 -26.15 42.83
N ASP A 212 19.64 -26.02 42.31
CA ASP A 212 20.87 -25.99 43.11
C ASP A 212 21.77 -24.82 42.70
N ASN A 213 21.53 -23.68 43.36
CA ASN A 213 22.26 -22.44 43.14
C ASN A 213 23.74 -22.51 43.57
N ARG A 214 24.19 -23.55 44.28
CA ARG A 214 25.64 -23.76 44.53
C ARG A 214 26.39 -23.98 43.21
N THR A 215 25.70 -24.51 42.20
CA THR A 215 26.26 -24.80 40.88
C THR A 215 26.31 -23.62 39.92
N VAL A 216 25.77 -22.45 40.31
CA VAL A 216 25.60 -21.28 39.43
C VAL A 216 26.91 -20.85 38.75
N GLN A 217 28.02 -20.82 39.50
CA GLN A 217 29.34 -20.43 39.01
C GLN A 217 30.18 -21.60 38.44
N HIS A 218 29.65 -22.82 38.31
CA HIS A 218 30.41 -23.94 37.76
C HIS A 218 30.61 -23.77 36.25
N GLY A 219 31.73 -23.17 35.84
CA GLY A 219 32.10 -22.98 34.43
C GLY A 219 33.36 -23.75 34.04
N ALA A 220 33.50 -24.09 32.76
CA ALA A 220 34.76 -24.51 32.12
C ALA A 220 35.19 -23.42 31.12
N ALA A 221 36.47 -23.36 30.75
CA ALA A 221 36.97 -22.33 29.84
C ALA A 221 36.26 -22.34 28.46
N CYS A 222 35.81 -23.51 28.00
CA CYS A 222 35.04 -23.70 26.77
C CYS A 222 33.57 -23.25 26.86
N LEU A 223 33.02 -23.02 28.06
CA LEU A 223 31.66 -22.49 28.23
C LEU A 223 31.64 -20.96 28.09
N LYS A 224 32.09 -20.43 26.94
CA LYS A 224 32.20 -18.97 26.71
C LYS A 224 31.70 -18.46 25.35
N THR A 225 31.35 -19.34 24.39
CA THR A 225 31.28 -18.94 22.97
C THR A 225 29.94 -19.07 22.23
N GLU A 226 29.04 -20.02 22.56
CA GLU A 226 28.02 -20.46 21.57
C GLU A 226 26.53 -20.45 22.00
N HIS A 227 26.18 -20.31 23.29
CA HIS A 227 24.83 -20.70 23.78
C HIS A 227 23.77 -19.59 23.85
N ASN A 228 24.10 -18.34 23.53
CA ASN A 228 23.12 -17.23 23.54
C ASN A 228 23.42 -16.14 22.50
N THR A 229 23.91 -16.54 21.34
CA THR A 229 24.03 -15.66 20.16
C THR A 229 22.67 -15.47 19.50
N ALA A 230 22.55 -14.49 18.59
CA ALA A 230 21.32 -14.32 17.81
C ALA A 230 21.03 -15.54 16.91
N ILE A 231 22.09 -16.16 16.36
CA ILE A 231 22.00 -17.38 15.53
C ILE A 231 21.51 -18.58 16.35
N THR A 232 22.10 -18.84 17.52
CA THR A 232 21.67 -19.95 18.38
C THR A 232 20.23 -19.77 18.88
N ARG A 233 19.82 -18.54 19.25
CA ARG A 233 18.41 -18.26 19.58
C ARG A 233 17.47 -18.51 18.38
N LYS A 234 17.85 -18.09 17.19
CA LYS A 234 17.09 -18.29 15.94
C LYS A 234 16.92 -19.78 15.62
N TYR A 235 18.00 -20.57 15.71
CA TYR A 235 17.98 -22.01 15.45
C TYR A 235 16.97 -22.77 16.34
N TYR A 236 17.01 -22.57 17.66
CA TYR A 236 16.05 -23.24 18.54
C TYR A 236 14.60 -22.72 18.37
N ALA A 237 14.41 -21.48 17.94
CA ALA A 237 13.08 -20.96 17.58
C ALA A 237 12.52 -21.58 16.28
N LEU A 238 13.38 -22.18 15.43
CA LEU A 238 13.01 -22.92 14.22
C LEU A 238 12.88 -24.45 14.44
N GLY A 239 12.85 -24.89 15.71
CA GLY A 239 12.76 -26.32 16.08
C GLY A 239 14.11 -26.99 16.37
N GLY A 240 15.23 -26.29 16.22
CA GLY A 240 16.55 -26.85 16.51
C GLY A 240 16.88 -28.07 15.65
N PRO A 241 17.41 -29.17 16.23
CA PRO A 241 17.83 -30.35 15.46
C PRO A 241 16.67 -31.12 14.82
N ASP A 242 15.47 -31.02 15.40
CA ASP A 242 14.23 -31.63 14.87
C ASP A 242 13.52 -30.71 13.85
N GLY A 243 14.04 -29.49 13.65
CA GLY A 243 13.57 -28.54 12.65
C GLY A 243 14.15 -28.79 11.25
N PHE A 244 13.60 -28.12 10.24
CA PHE A 244 13.98 -28.30 8.82
C PHE A 244 15.44 -27.95 8.48
N LEU A 245 16.16 -27.28 9.39
CA LEU A 245 17.59 -27.01 9.26
C LEU A 245 18.46 -28.24 9.65
N GLY A 246 17.92 -29.22 10.36
CA GLY A 246 18.65 -30.39 10.83
C GLY A 246 19.83 -30.05 11.74
N ILE A 247 20.80 -30.95 11.83
CA ILE A 247 21.90 -30.82 12.79
C ILE A 247 22.89 -29.70 12.43
N LEU A 248 23.46 -29.06 13.45
CA LEU A 248 24.55 -28.08 13.32
C LEU A 248 25.83 -28.75 12.80
N THR A 249 26.27 -28.39 11.59
CA THR A 249 27.46 -28.95 10.94
C THR A 249 28.71 -28.07 11.13
N GLN A 250 28.54 -26.74 11.23
CA GLN A 250 29.63 -25.80 11.50
C GLN A 250 29.16 -24.64 12.40
N THR A 251 29.88 -24.43 13.51
CA THR A 251 29.61 -23.35 14.48
C THR A 251 29.97 -21.98 13.93
N GLU A 252 29.62 -20.90 14.64
CA GLU A 252 29.59 -19.54 14.06
C GLU A 252 30.95 -18.98 13.62
N ARG A 253 31.06 -18.70 12.33
CA ARG A 253 32.22 -18.03 11.71
C ARG A 253 31.85 -16.63 11.23
N THR A 254 32.85 -15.76 11.08
CA THR A 254 32.67 -14.44 10.45
C THR A 254 32.28 -14.61 8.98
N SER A 255 31.42 -13.74 8.46
CA SER A 255 31.06 -13.69 7.03
C SER A 255 32.26 -13.30 6.15
N THR A 256 32.16 -13.61 4.85
CA THR A 256 33.24 -13.34 3.87
C THR A 256 33.54 -11.86 3.66
N ASP A 257 32.59 -10.99 3.95
CA ASP A 257 32.72 -9.52 3.93
C ASP A 257 33.14 -8.93 5.29
N GLY A 258 33.30 -9.76 6.32
CA GLY A 258 33.68 -9.34 7.68
C GLY A 258 32.57 -8.66 8.51
N SER A 259 31.43 -8.29 7.91
CA SER A 259 30.42 -7.43 8.57
C SER A 259 29.39 -8.18 9.45
N GLY A 260 29.40 -9.52 9.45
CA GLY A 260 28.49 -10.34 10.25
C GLY A 260 29.04 -11.73 10.58
N ARG A 261 28.15 -12.65 10.99
CA ARG A 261 28.46 -14.05 11.30
C ARG A 261 27.48 -15.00 10.62
N TYR A 262 27.85 -16.27 10.51
CA TYR A 262 26.95 -17.34 10.09
C TYR A 262 27.32 -18.69 10.70
N ALA A 263 26.33 -19.58 10.81
CA ALA A 263 26.50 -21.00 11.11
C ALA A 263 25.94 -21.85 9.96
N ILE A 264 26.44 -23.09 9.82
CA ILE A 264 25.97 -24.06 8.82
C ILE A 264 25.28 -25.22 9.53
N TYR A 265 24.13 -25.60 9.00
CA TYR A 265 23.31 -26.74 9.41
C TYR A 265 23.15 -27.67 8.20
N GLU A 266 22.57 -28.85 8.40
CA GLU A 266 22.38 -29.84 7.33
C GLU A 266 21.45 -29.33 6.22
N GLY A 267 20.30 -28.76 6.58
CA GLY A 267 19.29 -28.23 5.65
C GLY A 267 19.47 -26.77 5.23
N GLY A 268 20.48 -26.04 5.73
CA GLY A 268 20.66 -24.63 5.41
C GLY A 268 21.67 -23.89 6.28
N ARG A 269 21.56 -22.56 6.32
CA ARG A 269 22.46 -21.67 7.10
C ARG A 269 21.67 -20.59 7.81
N ILE A 270 22.18 -20.10 8.93
CA ILE A 270 21.66 -18.89 9.57
C ILE A 270 22.74 -17.82 9.54
N TYR A 271 22.41 -16.64 9.02
CA TYR A 271 23.27 -15.46 8.94
C TYR A 271 22.80 -14.40 9.93
N PHE A 272 23.75 -13.70 10.56
CA PHE A 272 23.49 -12.58 11.46
C PHE A 272 24.34 -11.37 11.12
N LYS A 273 23.68 -10.20 11.04
CA LYS A 273 24.32 -8.88 10.98
C LYS A 273 23.58 -7.94 11.94
N ALA A 274 24.31 -7.02 12.58
CA ALA A 274 23.72 -6.11 13.56
C ALA A 274 22.61 -5.19 13.00
N SER A 275 22.62 -4.91 11.69
CA SER A 275 21.60 -4.11 11.01
C SER A 275 20.34 -4.88 10.59
N THR A 276 20.43 -6.19 10.37
CA THR A 276 19.29 -6.98 9.83
C THR A 276 18.66 -7.92 10.85
N GLY A 277 19.43 -8.48 11.78
CA GLY A 277 18.99 -9.55 12.67
C GLY A 277 19.57 -10.90 12.27
N ALA A 278 18.94 -11.99 12.70
CA ALA A 278 19.36 -13.37 12.42
C ALA A 278 18.29 -14.11 11.61
N HIS A 279 18.65 -14.51 10.38
CA HIS A 279 17.74 -15.13 9.41
C HIS A 279 18.34 -16.38 8.80
N GLU A 280 17.50 -17.38 8.54
CA GLU A 280 17.89 -18.61 7.86
C GLU A 280 17.75 -18.50 6.34
N VAL A 281 18.65 -19.15 5.60
CA VAL A 281 18.70 -19.20 4.14
C VAL A 281 18.86 -20.66 3.76
N HIS A 282 17.95 -21.20 2.95
CA HIS A 282 17.94 -22.63 2.58
C HIS A 282 17.47 -22.89 1.15
N GLY A 283 17.58 -24.14 0.70
CA GLY A 283 17.10 -24.59 -0.62
C GLY A 283 17.73 -23.87 -1.81
N SER A 284 16.98 -23.76 -2.92
CA SER A 284 17.44 -23.09 -4.14
C SER A 284 17.67 -21.58 -3.96
N ILE A 285 16.96 -20.94 -3.01
CA ILE A 285 17.15 -19.53 -2.65
C ILE A 285 18.55 -19.35 -2.04
N PHE A 286 19.00 -20.26 -1.17
CA PHE A 286 20.38 -20.27 -0.69
C PHE A 286 21.40 -20.42 -1.83
N SER A 287 21.19 -21.35 -2.76
CA SER A 287 22.08 -21.53 -3.92
C SER A 287 22.19 -20.25 -4.74
N ALA A 288 21.07 -19.70 -5.23
CA ALA A 288 21.06 -18.50 -6.07
C ALA A 288 21.67 -17.27 -5.36
N TRP A 289 21.48 -17.14 -4.04
CA TRP A 289 22.12 -16.09 -3.25
C TRP A 289 23.63 -16.29 -3.06
N ALA A 290 24.06 -17.53 -2.84
CA ALA A 290 25.48 -17.87 -2.71
C ALA A 290 26.24 -17.66 -4.03
N ASP A 291 25.65 -18.07 -5.15
CA ASP A 291 26.18 -17.86 -6.51
C ASP A 291 26.25 -16.37 -6.86
N ALA A 292 25.33 -15.55 -6.34
CA ALA A 292 25.36 -14.09 -6.42
C ALA A 292 26.38 -13.41 -5.48
N GLY A 293 27.24 -14.18 -4.80
CA GLY A 293 28.31 -13.73 -3.91
C GLY A 293 27.94 -13.64 -2.42
N GLY A 294 26.71 -14.01 -2.05
CA GLY A 294 26.23 -14.02 -0.66
C GLY A 294 26.36 -12.66 0.04
N PRO A 295 26.86 -12.60 1.29
CA PRO A 295 27.03 -11.35 2.05
C PRO A 295 27.87 -10.27 1.35
N GLY A 296 28.96 -10.69 0.68
CA GLY A 296 29.82 -9.79 -0.10
C GLY A 296 29.26 -9.41 -1.47
N GLY A 297 28.22 -10.13 -1.93
CA GLY A 297 27.63 -10.04 -3.25
C GLY A 297 26.64 -8.90 -3.43
N SER A 298 25.88 -8.98 -4.53
CA SER A 298 24.94 -7.92 -4.95
C SER A 298 23.74 -7.74 -4.02
N TYR A 299 23.22 -8.82 -3.43
CA TYR A 299 22.04 -8.79 -2.56
C TYR A 299 22.34 -8.41 -1.11
N ARG A 300 23.59 -8.58 -0.65
CA ARG A 300 24.02 -8.43 0.76
C ARG A 300 23.29 -9.40 1.70
N PHE A 301 23.16 -9.06 2.99
CA PHE A 301 22.59 -9.96 4.00
C PHE A 301 21.08 -10.15 3.83
N PRO A 302 20.52 -11.30 4.26
CA PRO A 302 19.08 -11.45 4.41
C PRO A 302 18.52 -10.47 5.45
N THR A 303 17.34 -9.95 5.16
CA THR A 303 16.49 -9.08 6.00
C THR A 303 15.16 -9.75 6.38
N SER A 304 14.89 -10.92 5.82
CA SER A 304 13.83 -11.81 6.26
C SER A 304 14.31 -13.25 6.32
N ASP A 305 13.55 -14.04 7.06
CA ASP A 305 13.42 -15.49 6.91
C ASP A 305 12.97 -15.87 5.48
N THR A 306 13.09 -17.13 5.10
CA THR A 306 12.45 -17.66 3.88
C THR A 306 10.95 -17.78 4.09
N ARG A 307 10.15 -17.24 3.16
CA ARG A 307 8.68 -17.17 3.26
C ARG A 307 8.00 -17.84 2.07
N ASP A 308 6.86 -18.50 2.31
CA ASP A 308 6.00 -18.98 1.24
C ASP A 308 5.28 -17.81 0.54
N LEU A 309 5.03 -17.96 -0.76
CA LEU A 309 4.30 -16.99 -1.57
C LEU A 309 2.78 -17.18 -1.47
N PRO A 310 1.98 -16.09 -1.49
CA PRO A 310 0.52 -16.17 -1.55
C PRO A 310 0.02 -17.11 -2.65
N GLY A 311 -1.03 -17.90 -2.35
CA GLY A 311 -1.58 -18.86 -3.30
C GLY A 311 -0.70 -20.08 -3.61
N GLY A 312 0.41 -20.29 -2.88
CA GLY A 312 1.29 -21.45 -3.07
C GLY A 312 2.19 -21.34 -4.31
N GLN A 313 2.38 -20.14 -4.87
CA GLN A 313 3.14 -19.91 -6.10
C GLN A 313 4.65 -20.21 -5.99
N GLY A 314 5.16 -20.44 -4.77
CA GLY A 314 6.57 -20.73 -4.50
C GLY A 314 7.04 -20.13 -3.17
N ARG A 315 8.29 -19.66 -3.12
CA ARG A 315 8.94 -19.05 -1.96
C ARG A 315 9.70 -17.78 -2.31
N TYR A 316 9.97 -16.95 -1.31
CA TYR A 316 10.84 -15.79 -1.46
C TYR A 316 11.59 -15.44 -0.18
N GLN A 317 12.65 -14.63 -0.33
CA GLN A 317 13.41 -14.07 0.77
C GLN A 317 13.85 -12.64 0.44
N THR A 318 13.87 -11.75 1.43
CA THR A 318 14.31 -10.36 1.28
C THR A 318 15.74 -10.17 1.79
N TYR A 319 16.48 -9.27 1.16
CA TYR A 319 17.87 -8.93 1.46
C TYR A 319 18.06 -7.40 1.48
N GLU A 320 19.23 -6.89 1.88
CA GLU A 320 19.45 -5.43 2.00
C GLU A 320 19.47 -4.69 0.65
N GLN A 321 19.63 -5.38 -0.49
CA GLN A 321 19.74 -4.79 -1.85
C GLN A 321 18.91 -5.52 -2.92
N GLY A 322 17.93 -6.33 -2.53
CA GLY A 322 17.07 -7.06 -3.45
C GLY A 322 16.31 -8.20 -2.79
N ASN A 323 15.46 -8.89 -3.55
CA ASN A 323 14.75 -10.09 -3.12
C ASN A 323 15.07 -11.25 -4.07
N ILE A 324 15.01 -12.48 -3.58
CA ILE A 324 15.16 -13.70 -4.39
C ILE A 324 13.88 -14.52 -4.29
N TYR A 325 13.38 -14.98 -5.44
CA TYR A 325 12.12 -15.68 -5.60
C TYR A 325 12.37 -17.05 -6.21
N ALA A 326 11.77 -18.10 -5.64
CA ALA A 326 11.73 -19.45 -6.19
C ALA A 326 10.28 -19.78 -6.57
N GLY A 327 10.05 -20.14 -7.83
CA GLY A 327 8.73 -20.50 -8.36
C GLY A 327 8.86 -21.61 -9.41
N SER A 328 7.77 -21.88 -10.13
CA SER A 328 7.72 -22.93 -11.17
C SER A 328 8.76 -22.75 -12.29
N ALA A 329 9.09 -21.51 -12.65
CA ALA A 329 10.08 -21.20 -13.68
C ALA A 329 11.54 -21.38 -13.24
N GLY A 330 11.83 -21.49 -11.94
CA GLY A 330 13.19 -21.54 -11.41
C GLY A 330 13.37 -20.68 -10.16
N THR A 331 14.62 -20.29 -9.86
CA THR A 331 14.93 -19.37 -8.75
C THR A 331 15.73 -18.19 -9.26
N TYR A 332 15.17 -16.98 -9.14
CA TYR A 332 15.68 -15.76 -9.74
C TYR A 332 15.65 -14.59 -8.75
N GLY A 333 16.70 -13.77 -8.81
CA GLY A 333 16.83 -12.57 -7.99
C GLY A 333 16.37 -11.31 -8.72
N VAL A 334 15.69 -10.44 -7.98
CA VAL A 334 15.29 -9.09 -8.40
C VAL A 334 16.06 -8.09 -7.51
N PRO A 335 17.17 -7.53 -7.99
CA PRO A 335 17.99 -6.56 -7.24
C PRO A 335 17.47 -5.14 -7.44
N GLU A 336 17.89 -4.21 -6.57
CA GLU A 336 17.60 -2.80 -6.79
C GLU A 336 18.35 -2.23 -8.03
N PRO A 337 17.76 -1.26 -8.77
CA PRO A 337 16.45 -0.61 -8.58
C PRO A 337 15.25 -1.36 -9.21
N HIS A 338 15.41 -2.60 -9.71
CA HIS A 338 14.28 -3.34 -10.29
C HIS A 338 13.25 -3.74 -9.23
N LEU A 339 13.68 -4.01 -7.99
CA LEU A 339 12.79 -4.42 -6.91
C LEU A 339 11.81 -3.31 -6.52
N GLY A 340 12.26 -2.07 -6.35
CA GLY A 340 11.37 -0.94 -6.02
C GLY A 340 10.22 -0.77 -7.03
N VAL A 341 10.49 -0.92 -8.33
CA VAL A 341 9.46 -0.89 -9.37
C VAL A 341 8.57 -2.13 -9.32
N TYR A 342 9.15 -3.33 -9.21
CA TYR A 342 8.39 -4.57 -9.12
C TYR A 342 7.39 -4.55 -7.96
N LEU A 343 7.81 -4.12 -6.77
CA LEU A 343 6.93 -4.00 -5.60
C LEU A 343 5.83 -2.94 -5.78
N ALA A 344 6.12 -1.81 -6.45
CA ALA A 344 5.11 -0.79 -6.74
C ALA A 344 3.98 -1.30 -7.66
N TYR A 345 4.26 -2.24 -8.56
CA TYR A 345 3.29 -2.89 -9.45
C TYR A 345 2.75 -4.22 -8.88
N GLY A 346 2.62 -4.30 -7.55
CA GLY A 346 2.02 -5.41 -6.81
C GLY A 346 3.01 -6.51 -6.41
N GLY A 347 4.22 -6.54 -6.98
CA GLY A 347 5.32 -7.39 -6.54
C GLY A 347 4.96 -8.87 -6.46
N HIS A 348 5.04 -9.42 -5.25
CA HIS A 348 4.80 -10.83 -4.94
C HIS A 348 3.40 -11.14 -4.38
N ASN A 349 2.43 -10.26 -4.64
CA ASN A 349 1.02 -10.48 -4.32
C ASN A 349 0.30 -11.21 -5.47
N VAL A 350 -0.81 -11.90 -5.17
CA VAL A 350 -1.62 -12.62 -6.17
C VAL A 350 -2.10 -11.75 -7.34
N ASN A 351 -2.29 -10.44 -7.10
CA ASN A 351 -2.72 -9.45 -8.09
C ASN A 351 -1.54 -8.65 -8.71
N SER A 352 -0.32 -9.20 -8.66
CA SER A 352 0.87 -8.60 -9.32
C SER A 352 0.61 -8.34 -10.79
N ALA A 353 1.03 -7.18 -11.31
CA ALA A 353 0.91 -6.87 -12.73
C ALA A 353 1.88 -7.69 -13.59
N LEU A 354 3.10 -7.89 -13.08
CA LEU A 354 4.20 -8.59 -13.76
C LEU A 354 4.17 -10.12 -13.55
N GLY A 355 3.67 -10.58 -12.41
CA GLY A 355 3.84 -11.98 -11.98
C GLY A 355 5.23 -12.23 -11.38
N LEU A 356 5.65 -13.49 -11.26
CA LEU A 356 6.97 -13.87 -10.74
C LEU A 356 8.09 -13.67 -11.79
N PRO A 357 9.36 -13.48 -11.36
CA PRO A 357 10.49 -13.42 -12.29
C PRO A 357 10.75 -14.81 -12.91
N VAL A 358 10.98 -14.85 -14.22
CA VAL A 358 11.18 -16.09 -15.01
C VAL A 358 12.57 -16.16 -15.66
N GLY A 359 13.50 -15.28 -15.25
CA GLY A 359 14.86 -15.28 -15.76
C GLY A 359 15.80 -14.36 -14.96
N PRO A 360 17.12 -14.46 -15.18
CA PRO A 360 18.12 -13.64 -14.52
C PRO A 360 18.15 -12.20 -15.08
N VAL A 361 18.84 -11.30 -14.38
CA VAL A 361 19.16 -9.96 -14.90
C VAL A 361 19.98 -10.10 -16.18
N THR A 362 19.39 -9.71 -17.30
CA THR A 362 19.93 -9.90 -18.65
C THR A 362 20.28 -8.54 -19.25
N ARG A 363 21.39 -8.45 -19.99
CA ARG A 363 21.72 -7.23 -20.76
C ARG A 363 21.10 -7.34 -22.15
N SER A 364 20.46 -6.26 -22.59
CA SER A 364 20.04 -6.08 -23.99
C SER A 364 21.24 -6.19 -24.94
N SER A 365 21.03 -6.70 -26.16
CA SER A 365 22.12 -6.99 -27.11
C SER A 365 22.83 -5.74 -27.65
N ASP A 366 22.17 -4.58 -27.62
CA ASP A 366 22.77 -3.26 -27.88
C ASP A 366 23.56 -2.70 -26.68
N GLY A 367 23.51 -3.39 -25.54
CA GLY A 367 24.19 -3.04 -24.29
C GLY A 367 23.52 -1.96 -23.44
N VAL A 368 22.47 -1.28 -23.95
CA VAL A 368 21.94 -0.01 -23.41
C VAL A 368 21.18 -0.19 -22.10
N ALA A 369 20.42 -1.28 -21.96
CA ALA A 369 19.59 -1.57 -20.80
C ALA A 369 19.90 -2.94 -20.15
N LEU A 370 19.73 -3.02 -18.84
CA LEU A 370 19.54 -4.29 -18.13
C LEU A 370 18.04 -4.55 -17.98
N TYR A 371 17.61 -5.80 -18.05
CA TYR A 371 16.21 -6.18 -17.89
C TYR A 371 16.03 -7.49 -17.13
N ILE A 372 14.81 -7.72 -16.62
CA ILE A 372 14.38 -8.97 -15.98
C ILE A 372 13.03 -9.35 -16.57
N ASN A 373 12.90 -10.57 -17.09
CA ASN A 373 11.65 -11.13 -17.56
C ASN A 373 10.80 -11.61 -16.36
N PHE A 374 9.50 -11.34 -16.42
CA PHE A 374 8.48 -11.86 -15.51
C PHE A 374 7.38 -12.56 -16.33
N GLU A 375 6.50 -13.33 -15.68
CA GLU A 375 5.44 -14.12 -16.33
C GLU A 375 4.56 -13.32 -17.31
N ARG A 376 4.32 -12.03 -17.05
CA ARG A 376 3.39 -11.17 -17.80
C ARG A 376 4.00 -9.80 -18.16
N GLY A 377 5.32 -9.69 -18.19
CA GLY A 377 6.00 -8.44 -18.56
C GLY A 377 7.50 -8.42 -18.28
N ARG A 378 8.09 -7.22 -18.29
CA ARG A 378 9.53 -7.03 -18.12
C ARG A 378 9.84 -5.73 -17.39
N THR A 379 10.75 -5.78 -16.41
CA THR A 379 11.37 -4.55 -15.88
C THR A 379 12.64 -4.22 -16.67
N TYR A 380 12.86 -2.94 -16.92
CA TYR A 380 14.02 -2.40 -17.63
C TYR A 380 14.76 -1.41 -16.74
N ARG A 381 16.09 -1.30 -16.88
CA ARG A 381 16.95 -0.37 -16.15
C ARG A 381 17.96 0.29 -17.09
N ARG A 382 18.03 1.63 -17.04
CA ARG A 382 19.04 2.47 -17.70
C ARG A 382 19.66 3.38 -16.63
N GLY A 383 20.95 3.19 -16.34
CA GLY A 383 21.64 3.90 -15.25
C GLY A 383 21.06 3.54 -13.86
N SER A 384 20.55 4.55 -13.15
CA SER A 384 19.83 4.41 -11.87
C SER A 384 18.31 4.29 -12.02
N THR A 385 17.74 4.64 -13.18
CA THR A 385 16.29 4.57 -13.44
C THR A 385 15.90 3.14 -13.80
N ALA A 386 14.85 2.63 -13.14
CA ALA A 386 14.13 1.44 -13.57
C ALA A 386 12.67 1.79 -13.93
N VAL A 387 12.10 1.03 -14.85
CA VAL A 387 10.71 1.12 -15.34
C VAL A 387 10.19 -0.29 -15.65
N GLU A 388 8.89 -0.45 -15.89
CA GLU A 388 8.28 -1.74 -16.23
C GLU A 388 7.25 -1.62 -17.35
N ILE A 389 7.03 -2.70 -18.10
CA ILE A 389 5.85 -2.85 -18.95
C ILE A 389 5.27 -4.25 -18.80
N HIS A 390 3.95 -4.36 -18.80
CA HIS A 390 3.20 -5.59 -18.60
C HIS A 390 1.97 -5.70 -19.51
N GLY A 391 1.48 -6.93 -19.68
CA GLY A 391 0.29 -7.26 -20.48
C GLY A 391 0.33 -6.68 -21.90
N ALA A 392 -0.82 -6.26 -22.42
CA ALA A 392 -0.98 -5.84 -23.82
C ALA A 392 -0.01 -4.74 -24.30
N ILE A 393 0.52 -3.90 -23.40
CA ILE A 393 1.56 -2.90 -23.74
C ILE A 393 2.92 -3.58 -23.98
N PHE A 394 3.28 -4.56 -23.14
CA PHE A 394 4.46 -5.40 -23.33
C PHE A 394 4.32 -6.29 -24.57
N ASP A 395 3.17 -6.95 -24.74
CA ASP A 395 2.91 -7.83 -25.89
C ASP A 395 2.99 -7.05 -27.21
N LYS A 396 2.44 -5.81 -27.25
CA LYS A 396 2.58 -4.91 -28.40
C LYS A 396 4.03 -4.46 -28.61
N HIS A 397 4.80 -4.14 -27.56
CA HIS A 397 6.20 -3.75 -27.69
C HIS A 397 7.04 -4.86 -28.31
N GLU A 398 6.94 -6.09 -27.78
CA GLU A 398 7.68 -7.25 -28.30
C GLU A 398 7.27 -7.60 -29.73
N SER A 399 5.96 -7.55 -30.07
CA SER A 399 5.47 -7.80 -31.44
C SER A 399 5.97 -6.80 -32.48
N LEU A 400 6.43 -5.61 -32.05
CA LEU A 400 7.05 -4.59 -32.90
C LEU A 400 8.58 -4.66 -32.93
N GLY A 401 9.19 -5.72 -32.39
CA GLY A 401 10.65 -5.91 -32.31
C GLY A 401 11.28 -5.47 -30.99
N GLY A 402 10.47 -5.17 -29.96
CA GLY A 402 10.91 -4.78 -28.63
C GLY A 402 11.84 -3.57 -28.68
N VAL A 403 12.96 -3.66 -27.96
CA VAL A 403 13.98 -2.58 -27.90
C VAL A 403 14.71 -2.31 -29.23
N HIS A 404 14.55 -3.18 -30.24
CA HIS A 404 15.11 -2.99 -31.59
C HIS A 404 14.06 -2.51 -32.60
N GLY A 405 12.79 -2.41 -32.18
CA GLY A 405 11.70 -1.88 -33.00
C GLY A 405 11.71 -0.36 -33.11
N ASN A 406 10.80 0.18 -33.92
CA ASN A 406 10.62 1.64 -34.13
C ASN A 406 10.37 2.46 -32.85
N LEU A 407 9.97 1.81 -31.75
CA LEU A 407 9.78 2.43 -30.44
C LEU A 407 11.06 2.49 -29.60
N GLY A 408 12.03 1.59 -29.82
CA GLY A 408 13.25 1.51 -29.03
C GLY A 408 13.01 1.17 -27.55
N HIS A 409 13.84 1.75 -26.68
CA HIS A 409 13.84 1.48 -25.24
C HIS A 409 12.67 2.16 -24.50
N VAL A 410 12.24 1.52 -23.42
CA VAL A 410 11.20 2.03 -22.50
C VAL A 410 11.72 3.26 -21.74
N LYS A 411 10.85 4.28 -21.55
CA LYS A 411 11.11 5.52 -20.78
C LYS A 411 10.22 5.71 -19.57
N SER A 412 9.02 5.15 -19.57
CA SER A 412 8.10 5.19 -18.42
C SER A 412 7.57 3.79 -18.10
N SER A 413 7.15 3.57 -16.85
CA SER A 413 6.32 2.42 -16.52
C SER A 413 4.92 2.51 -17.19
N VAL A 414 4.02 1.56 -16.91
CA VAL A 414 2.61 1.65 -17.34
C VAL A 414 1.87 2.73 -16.55
N LEU A 415 1.55 3.84 -17.23
CA LEU A 415 0.80 4.97 -16.68
C LEU A 415 -0.69 4.83 -16.98
N THR A 416 -1.54 5.50 -16.19
CA THR A 416 -2.96 5.71 -16.51
C THR A 416 -3.12 6.97 -17.34
N SER A 417 -4.02 6.97 -18.33
CA SER A 417 -4.39 8.17 -19.07
C SER A 417 -5.09 9.21 -18.17
N GLY A 418 -5.02 10.49 -18.54
CA GLY A 418 -5.59 11.59 -17.74
C GLY A 418 -7.12 11.56 -17.62
N ASP A 419 -7.81 10.89 -18.56
CA ASP A 419 -9.24 10.63 -18.55
C ASP A 419 -9.65 9.37 -17.75
N GLY A 420 -8.68 8.59 -17.28
CA GLY A 420 -8.89 7.30 -16.58
C GLY A 420 -9.37 6.15 -17.47
N ARG A 421 -9.60 6.34 -18.78
CA ARG A 421 -10.20 5.33 -19.67
C ARG A 421 -9.22 4.22 -20.10
N GLY A 422 -7.91 4.43 -19.97
CA GLY A 422 -6.91 3.50 -20.44
C GLY A 422 -5.53 3.63 -19.78
N ARG A 423 -4.56 2.96 -20.40
CA ARG A 423 -3.15 2.91 -19.98
C ARG A 423 -2.23 3.31 -21.13
N TYR A 424 -1.03 3.76 -20.82
CA TYR A 424 0.00 4.01 -21.83
C TYR A 424 1.41 3.90 -21.25
N SER A 425 2.39 3.67 -22.14
CA SER A 425 3.82 3.79 -21.82
C SER A 425 4.55 4.59 -22.89
N ARG A 426 5.61 5.28 -22.48
CA ARG A 426 6.47 6.09 -23.34
C ARG A 426 7.78 5.36 -23.62
N PHE A 427 8.28 5.50 -24.84
CA PHE A 427 9.48 4.86 -25.37
C PHE A 427 10.38 5.92 -26.05
N ASP A 428 11.61 5.58 -26.43
CA ASP A 428 12.53 6.51 -27.09
C ASP A 428 12.02 7.00 -28.46
N GLY A 429 11.29 6.15 -29.20
CA GLY A 429 10.71 6.47 -30.51
C GLY A 429 9.21 6.81 -30.52
N GLY A 430 8.50 6.72 -29.39
CA GLY A 430 7.05 6.99 -29.38
C GLY A 430 6.28 6.53 -28.14
N GLY A 431 5.04 6.08 -28.33
CA GLY A 431 4.14 5.60 -27.29
C GLY A 431 3.32 4.38 -27.70
N ILE A 432 2.98 3.54 -26.72
CA ILE A 432 1.92 2.52 -26.84
C ILE A 432 0.79 2.91 -25.92
N TYR A 433 -0.43 2.85 -26.44
CA TYR A 433 -1.67 3.25 -25.80
C TYR A 433 -2.64 2.07 -25.78
N TYR A 434 -3.35 1.87 -24.67
CA TYR A 434 -4.22 0.72 -24.44
C TYR A 434 -5.55 1.09 -23.79
N THR A 435 -6.65 0.59 -24.34
CA THR A 435 -7.94 0.48 -23.63
C THR A 435 -8.46 -0.96 -23.70
N ALA A 436 -9.37 -1.32 -22.80
CA ALA A 436 -9.99 -2.65 -22.82
C ALA A 436 -10.92 -2.88 -24.04
N THR A 437 -11.33 -1.82 -24.75
CA THR A 437 -12.23 -1.90 -25.92
C THR A 437 -11.49 -1.85 -27.26
N LEU A 438 -10.38 -1.12 -27.33
CA LEU A 438 -9.58 -0.98 -28.57
C LEU A 438 -8.41 -1.98 -28.62
N GLY A 439 -7.91 -2.42 -27.46
CA GLY A 439 -6.65 -3.13 -27.37
C GLY A 439 -5.47 -2.16 -27.33
N ALA A 440 -4.26 -2.65 -27.68
CA ALA A 440 -3.03 -1.87 -27.64
C ALA A 440 -2.61 -1.40 -29.03
N HIS A 441 -2.28 -0.11 -29.16
CA HIS A 441 -1.86 0.53 -30.41
C HIS A 441 -0.62 1.41 -30.23
N ALA A 442 0.29 1.34 -31.19
CA ALA A 442 1.57 2.03 -31.19
C ALA A 442 1.60 3.23 -32.16
N VAL A 443 2.08 4.37 -31.66
CA VAL A 443 2.32 5.60 -32.44
C VAL A 443 3.79 5.96 -32.28
N TRP A 444 4.50 6.26 -33.37
CA TRP A 444 5.94 6.52 -33.33
C TRP A 444 6.44 7.58 -34.32
N GLY A 445 7.59 8.18 -33.99
CA GLY A 445 8.22 9.27 -34.73
C GLY A 445 7.42 10.58 -34.66
N ALA A 446 7.47 11.37 -35.74
CA ALA A 446 6.76 12.66 -35.82
C ALA A 446 5.26 12.58 -35.51
N MET A 447 4.61 11.45 -35.80
CA MET A 447 3.18 11.24 -35.54
C MET A 447 2.86 11.18 -34.05
N ASP A 448 3.75 10.60 -33.24
CA ASP A 448 3.63 10.56 -31.79
C ASP A 448 3.85 11.96 -31.19
N ILE A 449 4.82 12.70 -31.72
CA ILE A 449 5.07 14.10 -31.32
C ILE A 449 3.84 14.97 -31.60
N ALA A 450 3.24 14.86 -32.79
CA ALA A 450 2.02 15.60 -33.15
C ALA A 450 0.81 15.19 -32.30
N TYR A 451 0.64 13.89 -32.02
CA TYR A 451 -0.45 13.37 -31.19
C TYR A 451 -0.32 13.81 -29.72
N VAL A 452 0.87 13.76 -29.14
CA VAL A 452 1.13 14.23 -27.77
C VAL A 452 1.00 15.76 -27.67
N ALA A 453 1.37 16.50 -28.71
CA ALA A 453 1.25 17.97 -28.74
C ALA A 453 -0.20 18.49 -28.66
N VAL A 454 -1.20 17.70 -29.09
CA VAL A 454 -2.63 18.04 -28.90
C VAL A 454 -3.22 17.53 -27.58
N GLY A 455 -2.42 16.84 -26.74
CA GLY A 455 -2.84 16.25 -25.47
C GLY A 455 -3.01 14.72 -25.47
N GLY A 456 -2.81 14.06 -26.62
CA GLY A 456 -2.87 12.61 -26.74
C GLY A 456 -4.24 12.03 -26.34
N PRO A 457 -4.30 10.89 -25.62
CA PRO A 457 -5.57 10.22 -25.29
C PRO A 457 -6.52 11.03 -24.40
N ALA A 458 -6.01 12.06 -23.69
CA ALA A 458 -6.81 12.92 -22.83
C ALA A 458 -7.37 14.16 -23.55
N SER A 459 -7.22 14.22 -24.87
CA SER A 459 -7.76 15.28 -25.75
C SER A 459 -8.95 14.78 -26.56
N ASP A 460 -9.70 15.70 -27.18
CA ASP A 460 -10.95 15.42 -27.89
C ASP A 460 -10.83 14.36 -29.00
N VAL A 461 -9.63 14.13 -29.55
CA VAL A 461 -9.38 13.09 -30.58
C VAL A 461 -9.30 11.67 -30.01
N GLY A 462 -9.17 11.51 -28.69
CA GLY A 462 -9.19 10.22 -27.99
C GLY A 462 -7.99 9.31 -28.28
N PHE A 463 -8.15 8.02 -27.99
CA PHE A 463 -7.12 6.98 -28.14
C PHE A 463 -6.82 6.63 -29.62
N PRO A 464 -5.66 6.03 -29.94
CA PRO A 464 -5.42 5.44 -31.25
C PRO A 464 -6.26 4.17 -31.45
N THR A 465 -6.85 4.02 -32.63
CA THR A 465 -7.65 2.85 -33.07
C THR A 465 -6.91 1.98 -34.09
N THR A 466 -5.72 2.41 -34.54
CA THR A 466 -4.76 1.61 -35.29
C THR A 466 -3.34 1.86 -34.80
N ASP A 467 -2.43 0.92 -35.07
CA ASP A 467 -1.00 1.26 -35.15
C ASP A 467 -0.76 2.24 -36.33
N ARG A 468 0.45 2.79 -36.45
CA ARG A 468 0.87 3.53 -37.66
C ARG A 468 0.89 2.61 -38.88
N GLN A 469 0.19 3.02 -39.93
CA GLN A 469 0.00 2.29 -41.18
C GLN A 469 0.30 3.20 -42.38
N ALA A 470 0.82 2.63 -43.48
CA ALA A 470 0.90 3.34 -44.75
C ALA A 470 -0.50 3.79 -45.22
N VAL A 471 -0.58 4.94 -45.89
CA VAL A 471 -1.83 5.41 -46.51
C VAL A 471 -2.23 4.51 -47.68
N GLY A 472 -1.24 4.03 -48.45
CA GLY A 472 -1.42 3.21 -49.65
C GLY A 472 -0.94 3.90 -50.93
N ASP A 473 -0.51 5.17 -50.84
CA ASP A 473 -0.03 6.00 -51.95
C ASP A 473 1.50 5.98 -52.15
N GLY A 474 2.22 5.31 -51.25
CA GLY A 474 3.69 5.23 -51.27
C GLY A 474 4.43 6.47 -50.77
N VAL A 475 3.74 7.52 -50.31
CA VAL A 475 4.38 8.79 -49.88
C VAL A 475 4.09 9.22 -48.44
N GLY A 476 3.16 8.56 -47.74
CA GLY A 476 2.95 8.83 -46.32
C GLY A 476 2.16 7.80 -45.52
N ASP A 477 2.03 8.09 -44.23
CA ASP A 477 1.43 7.24 -43.21
C ASP A 477 0.21 7.89 -42.54
N ARG A 478 -0.63 7.06 -41.91
CA ARG A 478 -1.77 7.43 -41.08
C ARG A 478 -1.81 6.63 -39.77
N VAL A 479 -2.41 7.23 -38.75
CA VAL A 479 -2.93 6.59 -37.54
C VAL A 479 -4.37 7.04 -37.42
N ARG A 480 -5.32 6.11 -37.24
CA ARG A 480 -6.69 6.48 -36.84
C ARG A 480 -6.76 6.65 -35.33
N LEU A 481 -7.56 7.60 -34.88
CA LEU A 481 -7.88 7.85 -33.49
C LEU A 481 -9.37 7.51 -33.24
N GLU A 482 -9.90 7.77 -32.05
CA GLU A 482 -11.34 7.62 -31.76
C GLU A 482 -12.15 8.69 -32.51
N ASN A 483 -11.73 9.96 -32.40
CA ASN A 483 -12.39 11.11 -33.04
C ASN A 483 -11.38 11.89 -33.90
N GLY A 484 -10.71 11.22 -34.85
CA GLY A 484 -9.79 11.90 -35.77
C GLY A 484 -8.71 10.99 -36.37
N GLY A 485 -7.65 11.62 -36.89
CA GLY A 485 -6.49 10.91 -37.40
C GLY A 485 -5.22 11.74 -37.42
N VAL A 486 -4.07 11.06 -37.29
CA VAL A 486 -2.75 11.66 -37.51
C VAL A 486 -2.26 11.24 -38.88
N TYR A 487 -1.75 12.18 -39.68
CA TYR A 487 -1.19 11.92 -41.00
C TYR A 487 0.24 12.44 -41.10
N TYR A 488 1.12 11.69 -41.77
CA TYR A 488 2.53 12.02 -41.97
C TYR A 488 2.93 11.93 -43.44
N LYS A 489 3.65 12.95 -43.93
CA LYS A 489 4.31 12.96 -45.24
C LYS A 489 5.73 13.45 -45.06
N ALA A 490 6.71 12.77 -45.63
CA ALA A 490 8.13 13.05 -45.37
C ALA A 490 8.54 14.52 -45.69
N SER A 491 7.90 15.14 -46.68
CA SER A 491 8.14 16.53 -47.09
C SER A 491 7.40 17.60 -46.28
N ARG A 492 6.55 17.21 -45.30
CA ARG A 492 5.69 18.14 -44.52
C ARG A 492 5.70 17.91 -43.00
N GLY A 493 6.12 16.74 -42.54
CA GLY A 493 6.02 16.35 -41.13
C GLY A 493 4.70 15.63 -40.85
N ALA A 494 4.24 15.67 -39.60
CA ALA A 494 3.00 15.01 -39.15
C ALA A 494 2.04 16.00 -38.50
N PHE A 495 0.75 15.86 -38.78
CA PHE A 495 -0.30 16.70 -38.21
C PHE A 495 -1.52 15.86 -37.83
N VAL A 496 -2.21 16.29 -36.77
CA VAL A 496 -3.52 15.78 -36.36
C VAL A 496 -4.60 16.50 -37.15
N VAL A 497 -5.62 15.75 -37.61
CA VAL A 497 -6.89 16.27 -38.14
C VAL A 497 -7.98 15.83 -37.15
N PRO A 498 -8.61 16.75 -36.40
CA PRO A 498 -9.47 16.41 -35.27
C PRO A 498 -10.99 16.43 -35.58
N GLY A 499 -11.75 15.54 -34.96
CA GLY A 499 -13.22 15.54 -34.94
C GLY A 499 -13.86 15.63 -36.33
N GLU A 500 -14.92 16.42 -36.45
CA GLU A 500 -15.66 16.63 -37.71
C GLU A 500 -14.78 17.16 -38.88
N LEU A 501 -13.62 17.76 -38.59
CA LEU A 501 -12.66 18.14 -39.63
C LEU A 501 -12.05 16.91 -40.31
N HIS A 502 -11.90 15.80 -39.57
CA HIS A 502 -11.44 14.51 -40.09
C HIS A 502 -12.50 13.85 -40.96
N ASP A 503 -13.76 13.86 -40.54
CA ASP A 503 -14.88 13.31 -41.33
C ASP A 503 -15.01 14.06 -42.66
N ARG A 504 -15.10 15.40 -42.61
CA ARG A 504 -15.12 16.27 -43.80
C ARG A 504 -13.89 16.12 -44.70
N TYR A 505 -12.76 15.66 -44.16
CA TYR A 505 -11.53 15.38 -44.91
C TYR A 505 -11.57 13.99 -45.57
N LEU A 506 -12.09 12.98 -44.86
CA LEU A 506 -12.31 11.63 -45.40
C LEU A 506 -13.36 11.64 -46.52
N ASP A 507 -14.45 12.40 -46.38
CA ASP A 507 -15.46 12.64 -47.43
C ASP A 507 -14.85 13.16 -48.75
N ARG A 508 -13.73 13.88 -48.66
CA ARG A 508 -13.01 14.46 -49.79
C ARG A 508 -11.91 13.54 -50.35
N GLY A 509 -11.85 12.29 -49.88
CA GLY A 509 -10.87 11.27 -50.26
C GLY A 509 -9.61 11.22 -49.39
N GLY A 510 -9.55 11.98 -48.29
CA GLY A 510 -8.41 12.01 -47.38
C GLY A 510 -7.10 12.44 -48.06
N PRO A 511 -5.94 11.83 -47.72
CA PRO A 511 -4.64 12.22 -48.29
C PRO A 511 -4.48 11.94 -49.79
N THR A 512 -5.25 10.99 -50.32
CA THR A 512 -5.38 10.68 -51.76
C THR A 512 -6.45 11.52 -52.46
N GLY A 513 -7.16 12.37 -51.71
CA GLY A 513 -8.26 13.20 -52.16
C GLY A 513 -7.84 14.57 -52.70
N SER A 514 -8.82 15.40 -53.05
CA SER A 514 -8.58 16.72 -53.66
C SER A 514 -7.85 17.72 -52.74
N LEU A 515 -7.82 17.46 -51.44
CA LEU A 515 -7.09 18.26 -50.46
C LEU A 515 -5.64 17.80 -50.25
N GLY A 516 -5.27 16.57 -50.61
CA GLY A 516 -3.94 16.02 -50.31
C GLY A 516 -3.65 15.97 -48.79
N TYR A 517 -2.37 16.04 -48.40
CA TYR A 517 -1.98 15.98 -46.98
C TYR A 517 -2.17 17.32 -46.24
N PRO A 518 -2.40 17.29 -44.91
CA PRO A 518 -2.32 18.50 -44.08
C PRO A 518 -0.91 19.10 -44.12
N THR A 519 -0.84 20.43 -44.04
CA THR A 519 0.42 21.21 -44.18
C THR A 519 0.77 22.02 -42.94
N GLY A 520 -0.13 22.05 -41.96
CA GLY A 520 0.06 22.66 -40.65
C GLY A 520 -0.89 22.03 -39.61
N PRO A 521 -0.74 22.40 -38.33
CA PRO A 521 -1.69 21.98 -37.29
C PRO A 521 -3.08 22.59 -37.54
N ALA A 522 -4.12 21.93 -37.06
CA ALA A 522 -5.44 22.54 -36.96
C ALA A 522 -5.42 23.62 -35.87
N THR A 523 -5.97 24.80 -36.16
CA THR A 523 -6.19 25.88 -35.19
C THR A 523 -7.66 25.95 -34.82
N HIS A 524 -7.97 26.00 -33.52
CA HIS A 524 -9.32 26.21 -33.02
C HIS A 524 -9.61 27.71 -32.87
N SER A 525 -10.82 28.15 -33.21
CA SER A 525 -11.29 29.52 -32.96
C SER A 525 -12.81 29.57 -32.75
N GLY A 526 -13.22 29.69 -31.49
CA GLY A 526 -14.58 30.00 -31.08
C GLY A 526 -15.64 29.04 -31.61
N ALA A 527 -16.77 29.60 -32.07
CA ALA A 527 -17.85 28.83 -32.68
C ALA A 527 -17.44 28.20 -34.03
N SER A 528 -16.54 28.86 -34.77
CA SER A 528 -16.03 28.41 -36.08
C SER A 528 -15.16 27.16 -36.00
N GLY A 529 -14.70 26.78 -34.80
CA GLY A 529 -14.02 25.52 -34.54
C GLY A 529 -12.67 25.40 -35.19
N PHE A 530 -12.38 24.20 -35.71
CA PHE A 530 -11.08 23.88 -36.28
C PHE A 530 -10.97 24.34 -37.73
N THR A 531 -9.88 25.04 -38.04
CA THR A 531 -9.44 25.34 -39.41
C THR A 531 -8.04 24.76 -39.62
N GLN A 532 -7.79 24.13 -40.77
CA GLN A 532 -6.49 23.51 -41.06
C GLN A 532 -6.13 23.65 -42.55
N PRO A 533 -4.86 23.98 -42.87
CA PRO A 533 -4.38 24.01 -44.25
C PRO A 533 -3.93 22.62 -44.72
N PHE A 534 -4.20 22.33 -45.99
CA PHE A 534 -3.88 21.12 -46.72
C PHE A 534 -3.21 21.46 -48.06
N GLU A 535 -2.75 20.47 -48.81
CA GLU A 535 -2.08 20.66 -50.12
C GLU A 535 -2.99 21.30 -51.18
N GLY A 536 -4.29 21.00 -51.15
CA GLY A 536 -5.30 21.51 -52.09
C GLY A 536 -6.15 22.67 -51.57
N GLY A 537 -5.81 23.28 -50.42
CA GLY A 537 -6.55 24.40 -49.84
C GLY A 537 -6.75 24.29 -48.33
N THR A 538 -7.76 24.96 -47.79
CA THR A 538 -8.08 24.98 -46.36
C THR A 538 -9.43 24.34 -46.10
N LEU A 539 -9.55 23.58 -45.01
CA LEU A 539 -10.82 23.03 -44.53
C LEU A 539 -11.17 23.63 -43.15
N THR A 540 -12.46 23.82 -42.89
CA THR A 540 -12.99 24.29 -41.61
C THR A 540 -14.18 23.42 -41.17
N ALA A 541 -14.26 23.14 -39.86
CA ALA A 541 -15.35 22.44 -39.20
C ALA A 541 -15.70 23.14 -37.88
N PRO A 542 -16.99 23.30 -37.52
CA PRO A 542 -17.41 23.98 -36.31
C PRO A 542 -16.85 23.31 -35.04
N SER A 543 -16.89 24.04 -33.93
CA SER A 543 -16.36 23.51 -32.67
C SER A 543 -17.30 22.40 -32.13
N PRO A 544 -16.78 21.24 -31.68
CA PRO A 544 -17.60 20.14 -31.11
C PRO A 544 -18.30 20.52 -29.80
N TYR A 545 -18.05 21.74 -29.31
CA TYR A 545 -18.72 22.35 -28.16
C TYR A 545 -19.91 23.23 -28.53
N VAL A 546 -20.11 23.59 -29.80
CA VAL A 546 -21.22 24.47 -30.25
C VAL A 546 -22.58 23.87 -29.92
N ALA A 547 -22.78 22.59 -30.22
CA ALA A 547 -24.03 21.88 -29.97
C ALA A 547 -24.36 21.81 -28.46
N PHE A 548 -23.36 21.46 -27.63
CA PHE A 548 -23.47 21.48 -26.17
C PHE A 548 -23.78 22.88 -25.61
N VAL A 549 -23.09 23.93 -26.06
CA VAL A 549 -23.35 25.29 -25.57
C VAL A 549 -24.73 25.78 -26.00
N ARG A 550 -25.18 25.47 -27.23
CA ARG A 550 -26.57 25.73 -27.67
C ARG A 550 -27.59 25.03 -26.79
N ALA A 551 -27.41 23.73 -26.52
CA ALA A 551 -28.30 22.96 -25.66
C ALA A 551 -28.35 23.51 -24.23
N ALA A 552 -27.20 23.77 -23.62
CA ALA A 552 -27.12 24.28 -22.25
C ALA A 552 -27.77 25.68 -22.11
N TYR A 553 -27.59 26.56 -23.10
CA TYR A 553 -28.26 27.86 -23.12
C TYR A 553 -29.78 27.73 -23.31
N GLN A 554 -30.25 26.86 -24.20
CA GLN A 554 -31.69 26.65 -24.41
C GLN A 554 -32.35 26.00 -23.20
N ASP A 555 -31.71 25.01 -22.57
CA ASP A 555 -32.30 24.22 -21.49
C ASP A 555 -32.27 24.94 -20.12
N PHE A 556 -31.37 25.92 -19.93
CA PHE A 556 -31.25 26.68 -18.68
C PHE A 556 -31.69 28.15 -18.77
N LEU A 557 -31.58 28.81 -19.94
CA LEU A 557 -31.94 30.23 -20.11
C LEU A 557 -33.15 30.46 -21.02
N ASP A 558 -33.73 29.40 -21.61
CA ASP A 558 -34.80 29.44 -22.62
C ASP A 558 -34.50 30.35 -23.83
N ARG A 559 -33.22 30.46 -24.20
CA ARG A 559 -32.74 31.23 -25.36
C ARG A 559 -31.52 30.63 -26.02
N ALA A 560 -31.26 31.04 -27.26
CA ALA A 560 -29.96 30.83 -27.90
C ALA A 560 -28.82 31.65 -27.22
N PRO A 561 -27.57 31.15 -27.26
CA PRO A 561 -26.40 31.97 -26.97
C PRO A 561 -26.15 32.99 -28.09
N THR A 562 -25.64 34.17 -27.74
CA THR A 562 -25.10 35.13 -28.72
C THR A 562 -23.79 34.60 -29.32
N THR A 563 -23.37 35.12 -30.48
CA THR A 563 -22.13 34.71 -31.16
C THR A 563 -20.87 34.85 -30.27
N ALA A 564 -20.85 35.88 -29.41
CA ALA A 564 -19.76 36.12 -28.47
C ALA A 564 -19.77 35.08 -27.31
N GLU A 565 -20.94 34.82 -26.72
CA GLU A 565 -21.10 33.77 -25.69
C GLU A 565 -20.74 32.39 -26.24
N LEU A 566 -21.27 32.04 -27.42
CA LEU A 566 -21.04 30.75 -28.07
C LEU A 566 -19.55 30.51 -28.35
N SER A 567 -18.86 31.54 -28.83
CA SER A 567 -17.41 31.46 -29.10
C SER A 567 -16.61 31.36 -27.79
N SER A 568 -16.82 32.29 -26.85
CA SER A 568 -16.07 32.32 -25.59
C SER A 568 -16.23 31.04 -24.76
N GLN A 569 -17.42 30.44 -24.73
CA GLN A 569 -17.65 29.19 -24.00
C GLN A 569 -17.08 27.97 -24.76
N ALA A 570 -17.08 27.99 -26.10
CA ALA A 570 -16.43 26.96 -26.91
C ALA A 570 -14.89 26.98 -26.78
N ASP A 571 -14.29 28.17 -26.78
CA ASP A 571 -12.86 28.37 -26.50
C ASP A 571 -12.50 27.90 -25.08
N ALA A 572 -13.32 28.26 -24.09
CA ALA A 572 -13.08 27.90 -22.69
C ALA A 572 -13.13 26.37 -22.43
N LEU A 573 -13.98 25.66 -23.18
CA LEU A 573 -14.03 24.19 -23.17
C LEU A 573 -12.82 23.57 -23.85
N TYR A 574 -12.50 23.98 -25.08
CA TYR A 574 -11.37 23.44 -25.84
C TYR A 574 -10.01 23.68 -25.15
N LEU A 575 -9.81 24.86 -24.53
CA LEU A 575 -8.61 25.18 -23.76
C LEU A 575 -8.59 24.56 -22.35
N GLY A 576 -9.62 23.80 -21.97
CA GLY A 576 -9.76 23.18 -20.64
C GLY A 576 -9.90 24.16 -19.47
N THR A 577 -10.06 25.47 -19.74
CA THR A 577 -10.17 26.50 -18.69
C THR A 577 -11.53 26.47 -17.98
N LYS A 578 -12.56 25.89 -18.63
CA LYS A 578 -13.82 25.51 -18.02
C LYS A 578 -14.21 24.09 -18.40
N SER A 579 -14.78 23.35 -17.46
CA SER A 579 -15.46 22.08 -17.74
C SER A 579 -16.91 22.31 -18.17
N ARG A 580 -17.53 21.30 -18.80
CA ARG A 580 -18.99 21.29 -19.08
C ARG A 580 -19.81 21.59 -17.81
N ALA A 581 -19.41 20.97 -16.68
CA ALA A 581 -20.03 21.20 -15.38
C ALA A 581 -19.84 22.63 -14.85
N THR A 582 -18.70 23.28 -15.16
CA THR A 582 -18.46 24.68 -14.81
C THR A 582 -19.46 25.59 -15.52
N ILE A 583 -19.63 25.42 -16.83
CA ILE A 583 -20.53 26.25 -17.67
C ILE A 583 -22.00 26.01 -17.31
N VAL A 584 -22.42 24.75 -17.20
CA VAL A 584 -23.79 24.40 -16.77
C VAL A 584 -24.10 24.98 -15.39
N ARG A 585 -23.14 24.97 -14.46
CA ARG A 585 -23.28 25.61 -13.14
C ARG A 585 -23.34 27.13 -13.24
N GLU A 586 -22.51 27.78 -14.05
CA GLU A 586 -22.57 29.23 -14.26
C GLU A 586 -23.94 29.66 -14.81
N LEU A 587 -24.47 28.94 -15.79
CA LEU A 587 -25.82 29.16 -16.34
C LEU A 587 -26.88 28.97 -15.25
N ALA A 588 -26.86 27.83 -14.56
CA ALA A 588 -27.79 27.45 -13.50
C ALA A 588 -27.87 28.42 -12.29
N TYR A 589 -26.86 29.24 -12.06
CA TYR A 589 -26.85 30.26 -10.99
C TYR A 589 -26.82 31.70 -11.53
N SER A 590 -27.04 31.90 -12.83
CA SER A 590 -27.11 33.23 -13.45
C SER A 590 -28.44 33.93 -13.20
N ASP A 591 -28.45 35.27 -13.27
CA ASP A 591 -29.70 36.05 -13.21
C ASP A 591 -30.63 35.76 -14.38
N GLY A 592 -30.08 35.40 -15.55
CA GLY A 592 -30.86 34.96 -16.71
C GLY A 592 -31.67 33.69 -16.42
N TYR A 593 -31.04 32.71 -15.75
CA TYR A 593 -31.71 31.50 -15.28
C TYR A 593 -32.78 31.81 -14.23
N LEU A 594 -32.46 32.63 -13.22
CA LEU A 594 -33.44 33.01 -12.19
C LEU A 594 -34.63 33.77 -12.79
N THR A 595 -34.39 34.60 -13.82
CA THR A 595 -35.42 35.31 -14.59
C THR A 595 -36.27 34.35 -15.41
N ALA A 596 -35.67 33.42 -16.15
CA ALA A 596 -36.40 32.40 -16.92
C ALA A 596 -37.30 31.57 -16.00
N VAL A 597 -36.75 31.08 -14.89
CA VAL A 597 -37.47 30.37 -13.82
C VAL A 597 -38.69 31.15 -13.31
N VAL A 598 -38.52 32.43 -12.95
CA VAL A 598 -39.61 33.24 -12.39
C VAL A 598 -40.67 33.61 -13.44
N ASN A 599 -40.29 33.89 -14.68
CA ASN A 599 -41.25 34.08 -15.76
C ASN A 599 -42.06 32.80 -16.02
N ARG A 600 -41.40 31.64 -15.97
CA ARG A 600 -42.02 30.34 -16.17
C ARG A 600 -43.03 29.98 -15.07
N PHE A 601 -42.77 30.37 -13.81
CA PHE A 601 -43.77 30.30 -12.73
C PHE A 601 -45.05 31.02 -13.07
N TYR A 602 -44.95 32.29 -13.46
CA TYR A 602 -46.11 33.11 -13.81
C TYR A 602 -46.91 32.46 -14.95
N VAL A 603 -46.23 32.02 -16.02
CA VAL A 603 -46.89 31.45 -17.20
C VAL A 603 -47.66 30.17 -16.87
N ASP A 604 -47.08 29.24 -16.13
CA ASP A 604 -47.70 27.92 -15.95
C ASP A 604 -48.53 27.74 -14.68
N THR A 605 -48.31 28.55 -13.65
CA THR A 605 -49.14 28.52 -12.43
C THR A 605 -50.26 29.56 -12.46
N LEU A 606 -50.08 30.69 -13.14
CA LEU A 606 -51.07 31.79 -13.19
C LEU A 606 -51.58 32.10 -14.61
N GLY A 607 -51.01 31.51 -15.66
CA GLY A 607 -51.48 31.69 -17.05
C GLY A 607 -51.07 33.01 -17.71
N ARG A 608 -50.19 33.81 -17.09
CA ARG A 608 -49.78 35.14 -17.55
C ARG A 608 -48.26 35.34 -17.47
N PRO A 609 -47.65 36.34 -18.13
CA PRO A 609 -46.31 36.78 -17.79
C PRO A 609 -46.28 37.52 -16.43
N GLY A 610 -45.09 37.56 -15.81
CA GLY A 610 -44.81 38.40 -14.64
C GLY A 610 -44.33 39.80 -15.05
N GLY A 611 -44.73 40.83 -14.31
CA GLY A 611 -44.19 42.18 -14.50
C GLY A 611 -42.73 42.29 -14.03
N SER A 612 -41.95 43.21 -14.59
CA SER A 612 -40.51 43.36 -14.28
C SER A 612 -40.23 43.56 -12.78
N GLY A 613 -41.08 44.30 -12.07
CA GLY A 613 -41.00 44.46 -10.61
C GLY A 613 -41.36 43.19 -9.83
N GLU A 614 -42.39 42.46 -10.25
CA GLU A 614 -42.76 41.16 -9.68
C GLU A 614 -41.61 40.15 -9.81
N VAL A 615 -41.02 40.08 -11.01
CA VAL A 615 -39.92 39.16 -11.33
C VAL A 615 -38.68 39.51 -10.50
N SER A 616 -38.35 40.79 -10.41
CA SER A 616 -37.22 41.29 -9.61
C SER A 616 -37.37 40.98 -8.11
N TYR A 617 -38.60 41.07 -7.57
CA TYR A 617 -38.90 40.70 -6.18
C TYR A 617 -38.58 39.22 -5.89
N TRP A 618 -39.04 38.30 -6.74
CA TRP A 618 -38.74 36.87 -6.56
C TRP A 618 -37.24 36.58 -6.72
N ILE A 619 -36.56 37.19 -7.70
CA ILE A 619 -35.10 37.05 -7.84
C ILE A 619 -34.37 37.53 -6.58
N GLY A 620 -34.83 38.62 -5.95
CA GLY A 620 -34.32 39.10 -4.67
C GLY A 620 -34.46 38.09 -3.53
N LEU A 621 -35.61 37.41 -3.43
CA LEU A 621 -35.81 36.33 -2.45
C LEU A 621 -34.92 35.10 -2.72
N LEU A 622 -34.76 34.72 -3.99
CA LEU A 622 -33.90 33.59 -4.36
C LEU A 622 -32.42 33.89 -4.06
N ARG A 623 -31.98 35.13 -4.27
CA ARG A 623 -30.66 35.62 -3.87
C ARG A 623 -30.47 35.68 -2.35
N SER A 624 -31.52 35.92 -1.56
CA SER A 624 -31.48 35.84 -0.08
C SER A 624 -31.61 34.41 0.47
N GLY A 625 -31.45 33.40 -0.38
CA GLY A 625 -31.41 32.00 0.02
C GLY A 625 -32.76 31.31 0.14
N TRP A 626 -33.85 31.90 -0.39
CA TRP A 626 -35.12 31.18 -0.47
C TRP A 626 -34.99 29.96 -1.39
N SER A 627 -35.46 28.82 -0.91
CA SER A 627 -35.73 27.69 -1.79
C SER A 627 -36.77 28.10 -2.82
N VAL A 628 -36.49 27.88 -4.09
CA VAL A 628 -37.46 28.12 -5.15
C VAL A 628 -38.66 27.14 -5.04
N ALA A 629 -38.54 26.07 -4.22
CA ALA A 629 -39.66 25.22 -3.82
C ALA A 629 -40.64 25.96 -2.88
N ARG A 630 -40.12 26.88 -2.07
CA ARG A 630 -40.90 27.82 -1.25
C ARG A 630 -41.50 28.94 -2.10
N VAL A 631 -40.80 29.40 -3.15
CA VAL A 631 -41.40 30.26 -4.18
C VAL A 631 -42.56 29.52 -4.86
N ALA A 632 -42.40 28.24 -5.21
CA ALA A 632 -43.48 27.43 -5.77
C ALA A 632 -44.69 27.32 -4.85
N ALA A 633 -44.46 27.03 -3.57
CA ALA A 633 -45.52 27.04 -2.58
C ALA A 633 -46.24 28.40 -2.52
N SER A 634 -45.52 29.53 -2.62
CA SER A 634 -46.13 30.86 -2.68
C SER A 634 -47.00 31.09 -3.92
N PHE A 635 -46.57 30.66 -5.12
CA PHE A 635 -47.39 30.74 -6.34
C PHE A 635 -48.67 29.90 -6.20
N TYR A 636 -48.55 28.62 -5.83
CA TYR A 636 -49.70 27.73 -5.66
C TYR A 636 -50.65 28.13 -4.52
N ALA A 637 -50.15 28.80 -3.47
CA ALA A 637 -50.97 29.28 -2.35
C ALA A 637 -51.52 30.72 -2.52
N SER A 638 -51.09 31.43 -3.57
CA SER A 638 -51.43 32.84 -3.82
C SER A 638 -52.94 33.07 -3.92
N ALA A 639 -53.37 34.31 -3.69
CA ALA A 639 -54.77 34.68 -3.87
C ALA A 639 -55.22 34.50 -5.32
N GLU A 640 -54.37 34.87 -6.28
CA GLU A 640 -54.59 34.77 -7.73
C GLU A 640 -54.79 33.31 -8.18
N TYR A 641 -53.90 32.40 -7.76
CA TYR A 641 -54.06 30.97 -8.02
C TYR A 641 -55.35 30.45 -7.39
N PHE A 642 -55.60 30.79 -6.12
CA PHE A 642 -56.72 30.24 -5.35
C PHE A 642 -58.09 30.67 -5.89
N SER A 643 -58.29 31.94 -6.23
CA SER A 643 -59.58 32.44 -6.72
C SER A 643 -59.84 32.13 -8.20
N GLY A 644 -58.79 32.09 -9.03
CA GLY A 644 -58.88 31.71 -10.43
C GLY A 644 -58.81 30.18 -10.61
N ILE A 645 -57.61 29.69 -10.89
CA ILE A 645 -57.35 28.30 -11.33
C ILE A 645 -57.75 27.27 -10.26
N GLY A 646 -57.63 27.61 -8.98
CA GLY A 646 -57.99 26.77 -7.84
C GLY A 646 -59.48 26.74 -7.49
N GLY A 647 -60.37 27.44 -8.22
CA GLY A 647 -61.83 27.32 -8.04
C GLY A 647 -62.41 27.95 -6.77
N GLY A 648 -61.63 28.76 -6.03
CA GLY A 648 -62.11 29.57 -4.91
C GLY A 648 -62.38 28.84 -3.59
N THR A 649 -62.29 27.51 -3.53
CA THR A 649 -62.47 26.72 -2.28
C THR A 649 -61.25 25.89 -1.96
N VAL A 650 -61.04 25.54 -0.69
CA VAL A 650 -59.92 24.67 -0.29
C VAL A 650 -60.03 23.30 -0.99
N ARG A 651 -61.24 22.73 -1.04
CA ARG A 651 -61.49 21.45 -1.70
C ARG A 651 -61.17 21.45 -3.20
N SER A 652 -61.61 22.45 -3.94
CA SER A 652 -61.32 22.57 -5.38
C SER A 652 -59.84 22.84 -5.64
N TRP A 653 -59.20 23.67 -4.81
CA TRP A 653 -57.78 23.96 -4.86
C TRP A 653 -56.90 22.71 -4.65
N ILE A 654 -57.21 21.87 -3.65
CA ILE A 654 -56.49 20.60 -3.43
C ILE A 654 -56.73 19.62 -4.58
N ALA A 655 -57.97 19.51 -5.07
CA ALA A 655 -58.31 18.63 -6.19
C ALA A 655 -57.52 18.99 -7.47
N ASP A 656 -57.21 20.26 -7.69
CA ASP A 656 -56.38 20.76 -8.79
C ASP A 656 -54.87 20.57 -8.56
N LEU A 657 -54.38 20.81 -7.33
CA LEU A 657 -52.96 20.61 -7.00
C LEU A 657 -52.51 19.15 -7.13
N TYR A 658 -53.40 18.19 -6.86
CA TYR A 658 -53.09 16.76 -6.87
C TYR A 658 -52.56 16.23 -8.23
N PRO A 659 -53.30 16.35 -9.35
CA PRO A 659 -52.79 15.92 -10.65
C PRO A 659 -51.53 16.69 -11.07
N LYS A 660 -51.44 18.00 -10.76
CA LYS A 660 -50.29 18.85 -11.11
C LYS A 660 -49.01 18.44 -10.35
N LEU A 661 -49.08 18.26 -9.03
CA LEU A 661 -47.90 18.04 -8.19
C LEU A 661 -47.55 16.55 -7.99
N LEU A 662 -48.56 15.68 -7.99
CA LEU A 662 -48.44 14.25 -7.64
C LEU A 662 -48.65 13.31 -8.83
N GLN A 663 -49.34 13.75 -9.89
CA GLN A 663 -49.75 12.95 -11.07
C GLN A 663 -50.80 11.87 -10.76
N ARG A 664 -51.63 12.09 -9.74
CA ARG A 664 -52.86 11.34 -9.46
C ARG A 664 -53.98 12.26 -9.01
N SER A 665 -55.23 11.82 -9.10
CA SER A 665 -56.38 12.52 -8.51
C SER A 665 -56.39 12.38 -6.98
N ALA A 666 -57.03 13.33 -6.29
CA ALA A 666 -57.32 13.23 -4.87
C ALA A 666 -58.50 12.27 -4.61
N SER A 667 -58.39 11.41 -3.61
CA SER A 667 -59.54 10.70 -3.04
C SER A 667 -60.40 11.64 -2.17
N SER A 668 -61.61 11.20 -1.79
CA SER A 668 -62.41 11.92 -0.79
C SER A 668 -61.62 12.12 0.51
N THR A 669 -60.94 11.07 1.00
CA THR A 669 -60.12 11.11 2.21
C THR A 669 -58.90 12.03 2.09
N ASP A 670 -58.25 12.11 0.92
CA ASP A 670 -57.21 13.12 0.65
C ASP A 670 -57.79 14.54 0.81
N LEU A 671 -58.96 14.81 0.21
CA LEU A 671 -59.61 16.12 0.25
C LEU A 671 -60.04 16.52 1.66
N ASP A 672 -60.71 15.63 2.39
CA ASP A 672 -61.19 15.87 3.76
C ASP A 672 -60.02 16.16 4.72
N TYR A 673 -58.93 15.40 4.60
CA TYR A 673 -57.71 15.61 5.38
C TYR A 673 -57.06 16.98 5.08
N TRP A 674 -56.91 17.35 3.81
CA TRP A 674 -56.29 18.63 3.46
C TRP A 674 -57.20 19.84 3.73
N GLU A 675 -58.51 19.67 3.70
CA GLU A 675 -59.48 20.71 4.05
C GLU A 675 -59.36 21.08 5.54
N ALA A 676 -59.39 20.09 6.43
CA ALA A 676 -59.10 20.29 7.86
C ALA A 676 -57.66 20.78 8.14
N THR A 677 -56.68 20.27 7.41
CA THR A 677 -55.27 20.68 7.58
C THR A 677 -55.06 22.13 7.13
N THR A 678 -55.63 22.56 6.01
CA THR A 678 -55.47 23.95 5.51
C THR A 678 -56.05 24.98 6.48
N ALA A 679 -57.12 24.64 7.21
CA ALA A 679 -57.70 25.50 8.24
C ALA A 679 -56.75 25.73 9.44
N SER A 680 -55.83 24.80 9.73
CA SER A 680 -54.92 24.89 10.89
C SER A 680 -53.52 25.43 10.56
N ILE A 681 -52.99 25.18 9.36
CA ILE A 681 -51.62 25.62 8.97
C ILE A 681 -51.55 26.53 7.74
N GLY A 682 -52.68 26.82 7.10
CA GLY A 682 -52.78 27.74 5.96
C GLY A 682 -52.25 27.18 4.63
N ARG A 683 -52.70 27.79 3.52
CA ARG A 683 -52.39 27.32 2.15
C ARG A 683 -50.90 27.22 1.85
N GLY A 684 -50.08 28.18 2.32
CA GLY A 684 -48.64 28.20 2.04
C GLY A 684 -47.90 26.97 2.55
N VAL A 685 -48.22 26.49 3.76
CA VAL A 685 -47.58 25.30 4.33
C VAL A 685 -48.13 24.03 3.68
N VAL A 686 -49.41 23.97 3.34
CA VAL A 686 -50.01 22.84 2.61
C VAL A 686 -49.42 22.70 1.20
N ALA A 687 -49.33 23.79 0.44
CA ALA A 687 -48.69 23.80 -0.87
C ALA A 687 -47.23 23.35 -0.80
N LEU A 688 -46.47 23.81 0.20
CA LEU A 688 -45.08 23.37 0.42
C LEU A 688 -44.99 21.89 0.77
N ARG A 689 -45.89 21.36 1.63
CA ARG A 689 -45.94 19.93 1.98
C ARG A 689 -46.27 19.05 0.77
N LEU A 690 -47.24 19.43 -0.05
CA LEU A 690 -47.59 18.71 -1.28
C LEU A 690 -46.43 18.75 -2.29
N PHE A 691 -45.83 19.92 -2.51
CA PHE A 691 -44.68 20.08 -3.41
C PHE A 691 -43.43 19.33 -2.90
N GLN A 692 -43.14 19.33 -1.60
CA GLN A 692 -41.99 18.60 -1.04
C GLN A 692 -42.25 17.12 -0.75
N SER A 693 -43.46 16.60 -1.03
CA SER A 693 -43.83 15.20 -0.82
C SER A 693 -42.92 14.22 -1.58
N ALA A 694 -42.74 13.00 -1.05
CA ALA A 694 -41.90 11.98 -1.72
C ALA A 694 -42.44 11.58 -3.10
N GLU A 695 -43.78 11.58 -3.25
CA GLU A 695 -44.49 11.34 -4.51
C GLU A 695 -44.18 12.43 -5.55
N SER A 696 -44.32 13.71 -5.17
CA SER A 696 -43.90 14.82 -6.03
C SER A 696 -42.42 14.72 -6.37
N ARG A 697 -41.52 14.61 -5.38
CA ARG A 697 -40.07 14.47 -5.59
C ARG A 697 -39.68 13.31 -6.50
N ALA A 698 -40.39 12.18 -6.47
CA ALA A 698 -40.15 11.06 -7.39
C ALA A 698 -40.55 11.42 -8.83
N THR A 699 -41.73 12.03 -9.01
CA THR A 699 -42.15 12.65 -10.28
C THR A 699 -41.18 13.76 -10.72
N ARG A 700 -40.46 14.38 -9.77
CA ARG A 700 -39.41 15.36 -10.06
C ARG A 700 -38.14 14.71 -10.60
N VAL A 701 -37.66 13.60 -10.04
CA VAL A 701 -36.53 12.89 -10.68
C VAL A 701 -36.87 12.49 -12.12
N ARG A 702 -38.10 12.02 -12.40
CA ARG A 702 -38.52 11.58 -13.74
C ARG A 702 -38.42 12.66 -14.80
N GLY A 703 -38.96 13.86 -14.56
CA GLY A 703 -38.89 14.93 -15.55
C GLY A 703 -37.48 15.46 -15.80
N LEU A 704 -36.65 15.60 -14.75
CA LEU A 704 -35.26 16.09 -14.90
C LEU A 704 -34.46 15.22 -15.89
N TYR A 705 -34.65 13.91 -15.83
CA TYR A 705 -34.08 12.95 -16.78
C TYR A 705 -34.76 13.02 -18.16
N GLN A 706 -36.10 13.15 -18.23
CA GLN A 706 -36.83 13.19 -19.49
C GLN A 706 -36.53 14.45 -20.32
N ASP A 707 -36.34 15.61 -19.68
CA ASP A 707 -36.02 16.87 -20.34
C ASP A 707 -34.56 16.90 -20.83
N LEU A 708 -33.57 16.65 -19.96
CA LEU A 708 -32.15 16.72 -20.33
C LEU A 708 -31.64 15.48 -21.06
N LEU A 709 -31.99 14.27 -20.59
CA LEU A 709 -31.45 13.02 -21.12
C LEU A 709 -32.42 12.30 -22.09
N GLY A 710 -33.69 12.71 -22.14
CA GLY A 710 -34.67 12.15 -23.08
C GLY A 710 -35.28 10.81 -22.66
N ARG A 711 -34.94 10.29 -21.46
CA ARG A 711 -35.38 8.99 -20.95
C ARG A 711 -36.02 9.07 -19.57
N THR A 712 -36.78 8.02 -19.24
CA THR A 712 -37.24 7.77 -17.86
C THR A 712 -36.09 7.21 -17.00
N PRO A 713 -35.92 7.69 -15.74
CA PRO A 713 -34.92 7.18 -14.81
C PRO A 713 -35.27 5.80 -14.23
N GLY A 714 -34.25 5.03 -13.84
CA GLY A 714 -34.43 3.77 -13.14
C GLY A 714 -34.93 3.92 -11.69
N ALA A 715 -35.37 2.83 -11.06
CA ALA A 715 -35.76 2.85 -9.66
C ALA A 715 -34.62 3.30 -8.73
N SER A 716 -33.38 2.93 -9.06
CA SER A 716 -32.14 3.36 -8.40
C SER A 716 -31.92 4.87 -8.51
N ASP A 717 -32.05 5.45 -9.71
CA ASP A 717 -31.95 6.90 -9.96
C ASP A 717 -32.95 7.66 -9.09
N VAL A 718 -34.22 7.23 -9.07
CA VAL A 718 -35.30 7.87 -8.29
C VAL A 718 -35.03 7.75 -6.78
N ALA A 719 -34.59 6.58 -6.30
CA ALA A 719 -34.24 6.36 -4.90
C ALA A 719 -33.02 7.18 -4.46
N TYR A 720 -32.01 7.34 -5.32
CA TYR A 720 -30.82 8.13 -5.05
C TYR A 720 -31.14 9.64 -4.99
N TRP A 721 -31.94 10.14 -5.94
CA TRP A 721 -32.17 11.57 -6.10
C TRP A 721 -33.35 12.13 -5.30
N SER A 722 -34.45 11.40 -5.10
CA SER A 722 -35.63 11.92 -4.38
C SER A 722 -35.33 12.42 -2.95
N PRO A 723 -34.44 11.80 -2.15
CA PRO A 723 -33.99 12.36 -0.87
C PRO A 723 -33.08 13.58 -1.04
N ARG A 724 -32.16 13.56 -2.01
CA ARG A 724 -31.22 14.67 -2.29
C ARG A 724 -31.93 15.92 -2.78
N ILE A 725 -33.05 15.76 -3.50
CA ILE A 725 -33.96 16.83 -3.90
C ILE A 725 -34.52 17.61 -2.69
N LEU A 726 -34.66 17.00 -1.51
CA LEU A 726 -35.16 17.72 -0.34
C LEU A 726 -34.14 18.71 0.24
N THR A 727 -32.84 18.43 0.09
CA THR A 727 -31.75 19.21 0.72
C THR A 727 -30.96 20.05 -0.28
N GLN A 728 -30.48 19.46 -1.37
CA GLN A 728 -29.54 20.07 -2.33
C GLN A 728 -30.20 21.00 -3.37
N GLY A 729 -31.53 21.06 -3.39
CA GLY A 729 -32.29 20.06 -4.14
C GLY A 729 -32.10 19.97 -5.66
N ASP A 730 -33.22 19.97 -6.38
CA ASP A 730 -33.38 19.65 -7.80
C ASP A 730 -32.45 20.37 -8.80
N LEU A 731 -32.01 21.61 -8.53
CA LEU A 731 -31.06 22.31 -9.40
C LEU A 731 -29.66 21.67 -9.36
N ALA A 732 -29.29 21.06 -8.23
CA ALA A 732 -28.09 20.25 -8.18
C ALA A 732 -28.24 18.99 -9.04
N LEU A 733 -29.45 18.42 -9.16
CA LEU A 733 -29.73 17.34 -10.11
C LEU A 733 -29.70 17.83 -11.56
N ALA A 734 -30.32 18.97 -11.89
CA ALA A 734 -30.24 19.58 -13.22
C ALA A 734 -28.79 19.78 -13.68
N VAL A 735 -27.95 20.39 -12.84
CA VAL A 735 -26.52 20.57 -13.11
C VAL A 735 -25.79 19.22 -13.22
N SER A 736 -26.14 18.23 -12.40
CA SER A 736 -25.51 16.90 -12.44
C SER A 736 -25.81 16.15 -13.74
N LEU A 737 -27.04 16.17 -14.22
CA LEU A 737 -27.45 15.51 -15.46
C LEU A 737 -26.82 16.20 -16.68
N ALA A 738 -26.91 17.53 -16.75
CA ALA A 738 -26.34 18.30 -17.87
C ALA A 738 -24.79 18.31 -17.90
N SER A 739 -24.13 17.74 -16.89
CA SER A 739 -22.68 17.50 -16.89
C SER A 739 -22.28 16.13 -17.50
N MET A 740 -23.22 15.19 -17.61
CA MET A 740 -22.97 13.81 -18.06
C MET A 740 -22.55 13.74 -19.53
N ALA A 741 -21.89 12.64 -19.92
CA ALA A 741 -21.63 12.34 -21.33
C ALA A 741 -22.95 12.24 -22.11
N GLU A 742 -23.91 11.47 -21.60
CA GLU A 742 -25.25 11.29 -22.18
C GLU A 742 -25.96 12.61 -22.56
N TYR A 743 -25.78 13.69 -21.79
CA TYR A 743 -26.31 15.01 -22.14
C TYR A 743 -25.55 15.68 -23.28
N TYR A 744 -24.23 15.58 -23.28
CA TYR A 744 -23.37 16.12 -24.33
C TYR A 744 -23.59 15.39 -25.67
N ASP A 745 -23.71 14.06 -25.63
CA ASP A 745 -23.94 13.22 -26.80
C ASP A 745 -25.30 13.59 -27.43
N ARG A 746 -26.37 13.61 -26.62
CA ARG A 746 -27.71 14.08 -27.02
C ARG A 746 -27.73 15.56 -27.44
N ALA A 747 -26.79 16.39 -26.97
CA ALA A 747 -26.69 17.76 -27.43
C ALA A 747 -26.17 17.84 -28.88
N GLN A 748 -25.27 16.94 -29.29
CA GLN A 748 -24.87 16.80 -30.70
C GLN A 748 -26.08 16.43 -31.56
N ASP A 749 -26.81 15.38 -31.22
CA ASP A 749 -28.03 14.94 -31.93
C ASP A 749 -29.07 16.05 -32.12
N ARG A 750 -29.14 17.00 -31.18
CA ARG A 750 -30.10 18.12 -31.18
C ARG A 750 -29.66 19.33 -32.01
N PHE A 751 -28.37 19.47 -32.32
CA PHE A 751 -27.79 20.74 -32.83
C PHE A 751 -26.66 20.59 -33.86
N ALA A 752 -26.48 19.39 -34.42
CA ALA A 752 -25.64 19.10 -35.59
C ALA A 752 -25.99 19.99 -36.81
#